data_AF-A0A8B5Q4U8-F1
#
_entry.id   AF-A0A8B5Q4U8-F1
#
_cell.length_a   1.000
_cell.length_b   1.000
_cell.length_c   1.000
_cell.angle_alpha   90.00
_cell.angle_beta   90.00
_cell.angle_gamma   90.00
#
_symmetry.space_group_name_H-M   'P 1'
#
loop_
_entity.id
_entity.type
_entity.pdbx_description
1 polymer ?
#
loop_
_entity_poly.entity_id
_entity_poly.type
_entity_poly.pdbx_seq_one_letter_code
_entity_poly.pdbx_strand_id
1 'polypeptide(L)'
;MQIFRRFSRSRDGNVLIISALVLPLLIGMAALVTEYGGALVERSDNQRIADLSAFAGALAYNATKSTDQMKATAVNVAVLNGVPAVDVQASLVTSPKTSGMKAVSVTINTPKSLILTRVLQDRQQLNIHANSIAEVGAAASTPGCMLALDGTQTGITLSGGTKISAPKCTVSSNNTVTVPCGTTISAIGVTYNSTTAPSQPCSGITGTISKKYTADPLAGNTAVTAAVARITTVAALSTTTAPTAPTVPTGSDIAFAWNQSSTQSQATALGCTASWASATSTWTLNCGSKTTVNLGTITIGGGINLNFATSGAASTVYNIAGDLTTSATTKFGPGTYNFAKTLTTAGPTTFGAGTYNFGKQVTTAGITTFGAGTFNFTKGLTTGGGAATTFGAGTFKIGISDNTCSGTARVSLCNTSTLTFGGPSTFELPGGFNNTGGATLTFGSGTANSYKIGPGSNGDAITLGGGSKTILADATSSGVFQVVGNVNGGGGGSCFVVPATAQHDIEGNFIGSGAILLGAGIYTVDGYFALGGSGGGSASCGGSTISISGTDVTLVLSGKAKSSSGSCNGYVFCVAAGYSNIVLTAPQTGATAKLAVIGPTSTSVTAGATFAEGGSNAQISGAFYFPYGPIIMNGGSSVLGSATDATKCLQMIGSRITLSGGTAAASECIAATSASTASKVSLVQ
;
A
#
# COMPACT_ATOMS: atom_id res chain seq x y z
N MET A 1 -85.54 -40.78 -40.10
CA MET A 1 -84.39 -41.68 -40.37
C MET A 1 -83.33 -41.10 -41.34
N GLN A 2 -83.42 -39.83 -41.78
CA GLN A 2 -82.42 -39.20 -42.66
C GLN A 2 -81.28 -38.46 -41.92
N ILE A 3 -81.45 -38.14 -40.63
CA ILE A 3 -80.43 -37.47 -39.79
C ILE A 3 -79.25 -38.41 -39.44
N PHE A 4 -79.53 -39.68 -39.12
CA PHE A 4 -78.50 -40.67 -38.78
C PHE A 4 -77.59 -41.06 -39.96
N ARG A 5 -78.11 -41.02 -41.20
CA ARG A 5 -77.30 -41.27 -42.41
C ARG A 5 -76.35 -40.12 -42.75
N ARG A 6 -76.68 -38.88 -42.36
CA ARG A 6 -75.76 -37.73 -42.46
C ARG A 6 -74.64 -37.79 -41.42
N PHE A 7 -74.92 -38.31 -40.22
CA PHE A 7 -73.92 -38.50 -39.17
C PHE A 7 -72.89 -39.59 -39.51
N SER A 8 -73.34 -40.72 -40.07
CA SER A 8 -72.47 -41.86 -40.41
C SER A 8 -71.50 -41.61 -41.59
N ARG A 9 -71.73 -40.57 -42.40
CA ARG A 9 -70.83 -40.19 -43.51
C ARG A 9 -70.05 -38.90 -43.23
N SER A 10 -70.25 -38.27 -42.08
CA SER A 10 -69.51 -37.06 -41.73
C SER A 10 -68.12 -37.40 -41.19
N ARG A 11 -67.07 -36.91 -41.87
CA ARG A 11 -65.68 -37.00 -41.40
C ARG A 11 -65.45 -36.20 -40.11
N ASP A 12 -66.37 -35.30 -39.75
CA ASP A 12 -66.29 -34.47 -38.56
C ASP A 12 -66.46 -35.28 -37.26
N GLY A 13 -67.19 -36.41 -37.30
CA GLY A 13 -67.38 -37.28 -36.13
C GLY A 13 -66.13 -38.04 -35.69
N ASN A 14 -65.22 -38.33 -36.62
CA ASN A 14 -63.95 -39.02 -36.32
C ASN A 14 -62.94 -38.05 -35.70
N VAL A 15 -62.95 -36.78 -36.13
CA VAL A 15 -62.19 -35.70 -35.50
C VAL A 15 -62.66 -35.51 -34.05
N LEU A 16 -63.98 -35.58 -33.79
CA LEU A 16 -64.54 -35.39 -32.46
C LEU A 16 -64.11 -36.48 -31.46
N ILE A 17 -64.01 -37.75 -31.90
CA ILE A 17 -63.53 -38.87 -31.07
C ILE A 17 -62.04 -38.72 -30.77
N ILE A 18 -61.22 -38.39 -31.78
CA ILE A 18 -59.78 -38.17 -31.59
C ILE A 18 -59.55 -36.96 -30.68
N SER A 19 -60.26 -35.85 -30.89
CA SER A 19 -60.20 -34.68 -30.02
C SER A 19 -60.66 -34.98 -28.60
N ALA A 20 -61.71 -35.78 -28.40
CA ALA A 20 -62.18 -36.18 -27.07
C ALA A 20 -61.17 -37.04 -26.30
N LEU A 21 -60.36 -37.85 -27.00
CA LEU A 21 -59.31 -38.67 -26.39
C LEU A 21 -58.00 -37.90 -26.16
N VAL A 22 -57.66 -36.95 -27.05
CA VAL A 22 -56.41 -36.18 -26.98
C VAL A 22 -56.53 -34.97 -26.04
N LEU A 23 -57.71 -34.38 -25.89
CA LEU A 23 -57.90 -33.19 -25.06
C LEU A 23 -57.52 -33.41 -23.58
N PRO A 24 -57.89 -34.51 -22.89
CA PRO A 24 -57.44 -34.76 -21.52
C PRO A 24 -55.91 -34.92 -21.41
N LEU A 25 -55.26 -35.50 -22.43
CA LEU A 25 -53.81 -35.66 -22.48
C LEU A 25 -53.10 -34.30 -22.58
N LEU A 26 -53.60 -33.42 -23.46
CA LEU A 26 -53.06 -32.07 -23.63
C LEU A 26 -53.26 -31.21 -22.39
N ILE A 27 -54.44 -31.30 -21.75
CA ILE A 27 -54.72 -30.62 -20.48
C ILE A 27 -53.79 -31.15 -19.38
N GLY A 28 -53.55 -32.47 -19.31
CA GLY A 28 -52.61 -33.06 -18.35
C GLY A 28 -51.17 -32.61 -18.54
N MET A 29 -50.69 -32.50 -19.77
CA MET A 29 -49.35 -31.97 -20.05
C MET A 29 -49.25 -30.48 -19.73
N ALA A 30 -50.26 -29.68 -20.07
CA ALA A 30 -50.30 -28.25 -19.73
C ALA A 30 -50.35 -28.02 -18.21
N ALA A 31 -51.14 -28.81 -17.48
CA ALA A 31 -51.20 -28.80 -16.02
C ALA A 31 -49.84 -29.12 -15.40
N LEU A 32 -49.15 -30.16 -15.91
CA LEU A 32 -47.81 -30.52 -15.44
C LEU A 32 -46.82 -29.36 -15.67
N VAL A 33 -46.73 -28.81 -16.89
CA VAL A 33 -45.74 -27.76 -17.18
C VAL A 33 -46.00 -26.50 -16.35
N THR A 34 -47.25 -26.06 -16.24
CA THR A 34 -47.58 -24.80 -15.56
C THR A 34 -47.57 -24.93 -14.05
N GLU A 35 -48.20 -25.96 -13.49
CA GLU A 35 -48.39 -26.09 -12.05
C GLU A 35 -47.19 -26.73 -11.36
N TYR A 36 -46.64 -27.81 -11.93
CA TYR A 36 -45.42 -28.42 -11.39
C TYR A 36 -44.18 -27.56 -11.68
N GLY A 37 -44.10 -26.94 -12.86
CA GLY A 37 -43.06 -25.94 -13.15
C GLY A 37 -43.11 -24.77 -12.17
N GLY A 38 -44.31 -24.22 -11.92
CA GLY A 38 -44.50 -23.17 -10.90
C GLY A 38 -44.20 -23.65 -9.47
N ALA A 39 -44.44 -24.92 -9.14
CA ALA A 39 -44.10 -25.48 -7.83
C ALA A 39 -42.58 -25.64 -7.64
N LEU A 40 -41.84 -25.97 -8.71
CA LEU A 40 -40.38 -26.05 -8.66
C LEU A 40 -39.72 -24.67 -8.43
N VAL A 41 -40.24 -23.63 -9.06
CA VAL A 41 -39.76 -22.25 -8.84
C VAL A 41 -39.99 -21.84 -7.38
N GLU A 42 -41.21 -22.06 -6.88
CA GLU A 42 -41.56 -21.73 -5.49
C GLU A 42 -40.76 -22.56 -4.48
N ARG A 43 -40.44 -23.83 -4.78
CA ARG A 43 -39.50 -24.63 -3.98
C ARG A 43 -38.11 -24.01 -3.90
N SER A 44 -37.60 -23.48 -5.01
CA SER A 44 -36.29 -22.81 -5.05
C SER A 44 -36.29 -21.53 -4.21
N ASP A 45 -37.36 -20.74 -4.27
CA ASP A 45 -37.50 -19.54 -3.45
C ASP A 45 -37.62 -19.89 -1.97
N ASN A 46 -38.47 -20.87 -1.62
CA ASN A 46 -38.60 -21.37 -0.25
C ASN A 46 -37.27 -21.90 0.30
N GLN A 47 -36.43 -22.55 -0.52
CA GLN A 47 -35.11 -23.03 -0.08
C GLN A 47 -34.18 -21.87 0.27
N ARG A 48 -34.13 -20.82 -0.56
CA ARG A 48 -33.34 -19.62 -0.27
C ARG A 48 -33.80 -18.95 1.03
N ILE A 49 -35.11 -18.86 1.24
CA ILE A 49 -35.70 -18.25 2.44
C ILE A 49 -35.42 -19.12 3.69
N ALA A 50 -35.50 -20.45 3.56
CA ALA A 50 -35.15 -21.38 4.63
C ALA A 50 -33.68 -21.26 5.04
N ASP A 51 -32.76 -21.13 4.08
CA ASP A 51 -31.32 -20.92 4.33
C ASP A 51 -31.06 -19.62 5.10
N LEU A 52 -31.67 -18.51 4.67
CA LEU A 52 -31.58 -17.22 5.36
C LEU A 52 -32.13 -17.30 6.80
N SER A 53 -33.28 -17.96 6.96
CA SER A 53 -33.97 -18.09 8.25
C SER A 53 -33.20 -18.98 9.22
N ALA A 54 -32.65 -20.10 8.74
CA ALA A 54 -31.81 -20.99 9.53
C ALA A 54 -30.53 -20.29 9.99
N PHE A 55 -29.86 -19.55 9.09
CA PHE A 55 -28.67 -18.79 9.43
C PHE A 55 -28.94 -17.69 10.46
N ALA A 56 -30.00 -16.90 10.27
CA ALA A 56 -30.38 -15.84 11.21
C ALA A 56 -30.81 -16.38 12.58
N GLY A 57 -31.57 -17.48 12.60
CA GLY A 57 -31.93 -18.17 13.83
C GLY A 57 -30.69 -18.70 14.57
N ALA A 58 -29.75 -19.31 13.86
CA ALA A 58 -28.49 -19.79 14.44
C ALA A 58 -27.63 -18.66 14.99
N LEU A 59 -27.61 -17.48 14.35
CA LEU A 59 -26.93 -16.28 14.85
C LEU A 59 -27.56 -15.79 16.16
N ALA A 60 -28.89 -15.69 16.20
CA ALA A 60 -29.63 -15.28 17.39
C ALA A 60 -29.44 -16.26 18.56
N TYR A 61 -29.50 -17.57 18.28
CA TYR A 61 -29.22 -18.60 19.28
C TYR A 61 -27.78 -18.54 19.77
N ASN A 62 -26.81 -18.31 18.88
CA ASN A 62 -25.41 -18.22 19.27
C ASN A 62 -25.15 -17.07 20.24
N ALA A 63 -25.80 -15.92 20.02
CA ALA A 63 -25.65 -14.72 20.83
C ALA A 63 -26.40 -14.79 22.16
N THR A 64 -27.64 -15.31 22.16
CA THR A 64 -28.54 -15.24 23.33
C THR A 64 -28.62 -16.54 24.13
N LYS A 65 -28.21 -17.66 23.53
CA LYS A 65 -28.47 -19.04 24.02
C LYS A 65 -29.96 -19.34 24.29
N SER A 66 -30.88 -18.52 23.76
CA SER A 66 -32.32 -18.66 23.93
C SER A 66 -32.97 -19.27 22.68
N THR A 67 -33.71 -20.36 22.87
CA THR A 67 -34.48 -21.00 21.80
C THR A 67 -35.68 -20.16 21.35
N ASP A 68 -36.21 -19.30 22.22
CA ASP A 68 -37.37 -18.47 21.88
C ASP A 68 -36.96 -17.31 20.97
N GLN A 69 -35.84 -16.66 21.27
CA GLN A 69 -35.25 -15.62 20.42
C GLN A 69 -34.78 -16.19 19.07
N MET A 70 -34.23 -17.40 19.08
CA MET A 70 -33.89 -18.14 17.85
C MET A 70 -35.12 -18.34 16.96
N LYS A 71 -36.22 -18.88 17.51
CA LYS A 71 -37.46 -19.14 16.77
C LYS A 71 -38.07 -17.84 16.24
N ALA A 72 -38.18 -16.83 17.10
CA ALA A 72 -38.73 -15.53 16.71
C ALA A 72 -37.93 -14.91 15.55
N THR A 73 -36.59 -14.96 15.64
CA THR A 73 -35.72 -14.41 14.58
C THR A 73 -35.85 -15.18 13.26
N ALA A 74 -35.82 -16.51 13.30
CA ALA A 74 -35.96 -17.35 12.12
C ALA A 74 -37.32 -17.13 11.42
N VAL A 75 -38.41 -17.07 12.21
CA VAL A 75 -39.76 -16.81 11.69
C VAL A 75 -39.87 -15.39 11.13
N ASN A 76 -39.33 -14.37 11.81
CA ASN A 76 -39.36 -13.00 11.33
C ASN A 76 -38.64 -12.85 9.98
N VAL A 77 -37.50 -13.51 9.78
CA VAL A 77 -36.78 -13.48 8.49
C VAL A 77 -37.61 -14.13 7.38
N ALA A 78 -38.27 -15.25 7.64
CA ALA A 78 -39.16 -15.87 6.67
C ALA A 78 -40.36 -14.98 6.31
N VAL A 79 -40.98 -14.35 7.30
CA VAL A 79 -42.10 -13.40 7.13
C VAL A 79 -41.69 -12.17 6.32
N LEU A 80 -40.51 -11.61 6.59
CA LEU A 80 -39.96 -10.49 5.81
C LEU A 80 -39.71 -10.85 4.34
N ASN A 81 -39.51 -12.13 4.04
CA ASN A 81 -39.31 -12.63 2.67
C ASN A 81 -40.61 -13.20 2.05
N GLY A 82 -41.77 -12.91 2.64
CA GLY A 82 -43.07 -13.22 2.04
C GLY A 82 -43.65 -14.59 2.39
N VAL A 83 -43.06 -15.32 3.35
CA VAL A 83 -43.61 -16.60 3.83
C VAL A 83 -44.42 -16.38 5.11
N PRO A 84 -45.71 -16.77 5.17
CA PRO A 84 -46.51 -16.65 6.39
C PRO A 84 -45.88 -17.40 7.57
N ALA A 85 -45.96 -16.81 8.78
CA ALA A 85 -45.36 -17.41 9.98
C ALA A 85 -45.87 -18.83 10.29
N VAL A 86 -47.12 -19.13 9.92
CA VAL A 86 -47.73 -20.46 10.09
C VAL A 86 -47.06 -21.56 9.26
N ASP A 87 -46.42 -21.19 8.16
CA ASP A 87 -45.77 -22.11 7.23
C ASP A 87 -44.30 -22.39 7.59
N VAL A 88 -43.80 -21.77 8.68
CA VAL A 88 -42.39 -21.80 9.07
C VAL A 88 -42.24 -22.51 10.41
N GLN A 89 -41.42 -23.56 10.43
CA GLN A 89 -41.06 -24.27 11.65
C GLN A 89 -39.56 -24.18 11.90
N ALA A 90 -39.17 -23.55 13.02
CA ALA A 90 -37.78 -23.43 13.44
C ALA A 90 -37.54 -24.24 14.73
N SER A 91 -36.47 -25.03 14.76
CA SER A 91 -36.10 -25.85 15.92
C SER A 91 -34.60 -25.94 16.10
N LEU A 92 -34.16 -26.14 17.35
CA LEU A 92 -32.78 -26.44 17.67
C LEU A 92 -32.59 -27.96 17.64
N VAL A 93 -31.70 -28.44 16.78
CA VAL A 93 -31.37 -29.85 16.57
C VAL A 93 -29.89 -30.10 16.87
N THR A 94 -29.50 -31.38 16.90
CA THR A 94 -28.07 -31.75 16.86
C THR A 94 -27.56 -31.55 15.44
N SER A 95 -26.34 -31.03 15.27
CA SER A 95 -25.77 -30.85 13.93
C SER A 95 -25.60 -32.22 13.23
N PRO A 96 -26.12 -32.39 12.01
CA PRO A 96 -25.88 -33.60 11.22
C PRO A 96 -24.46 -33.63 10.63
N LYS A 97 -23.72 -32.52 10.69
CA LYS A 97 -22.36 -32.38 10.15
C LYS A 97 -21.27 -32.65 11.19
N THR A 98 -21.46 -32.14 12.41
CA THR A 98 -20.43 -32.17 13.46
C THR A 98 -21.00 -32.77 14.75
N SER A 99 -20.46 -33.91 15.18
CA SER A 99 -20.87 -34.57 16.42
C SER A 99 -20.66 -33.65 17.64
N GLY A 100 -21.64 -33.59 18.53
CA GLY A 100 -21.62 -32.74 19.73
C GLY A 100 -22.02 -31.27 19.52
N MET A 101 -22.17 -30.81 18.27
CA MET A 101 -22.60 -29.43 17.97
C MET A 101 -24.12 -29.30 17.87
N LYS A 102 -24.63 -28.09 18.11
CA LYS A 102 -26.04 -27.75 17.90
C LYS A 102 -26.23 -27.08 16.54
N ALA A 103 -27.41 -27.21 15.96
CA ALA A 103 -27.78 -26.54 14.72
C ALA A 103 -29.23 -26.05 14.78
N VAL A 104 -29.57 -25.05 13.99
CA VAL A 104 -30.94 -24.55 13.83
C VAL A 104 -31.48 -25.11 12.52
N SER A 105 -32.56 -25.90 12.60
CA SER A 105 -33.29 -26.40 11.44
C SER A 105 -34.50 -25.52 11.19
N VAL A 106 -34.66 -25.04 9.97
CA VAL A 106 -35.85 -24.31 9.51
C VAL A 106 -36.49 -25.06 8.35
N THR A 107 -37.76 -25.40 8.53
CA THR A 107 -38.60 -26.02 7.51
C THR A 107 -39.69 -25.05 7.10
N ILE A 108 -39.83 -24.84 5.80
CA ILE A 108 -40.90 -24.05 5.19
C ILE A 108 -41.82 -25.00 4.43
N ASN A 109 -43.12 -24.85 4.63
CA ASN A 109 -44.15 -25.66 3.98
C ASN A 109 -45.28 -24.76 3.45
N THR A 110 -45.19 -24.32 2.19
CA THR A 110 -46.24 -23.47 1.58
C THR A 110 -47.24 -24.31 0.79
N PRO A 111 -48.56 -24.13 0.99
CA PRO A 111 -49.58 -24.79 0.18
C PRO A 111 -49.80 -24.04 -1.15
N LYS A 112 -49.56 -24.70 -2.29
CA LYS A 112 -49.85 -24.17 -3.63
C LYS A 112 -51.16 -24.73 -4.16
N SER A 113 -52.08 -23.88 -4.56
CA SER A 113 -53.38 -24.31 -5.12
C SER A 113 -53.22 -24.84 -6.55
N LEU A 114 -53.89 -25.97 -6.84
CA LEU A 114 -53.93 -26.59 -8.17
C LEU A 114 -55.28 -26.24 -8.84
N ILE A 115 -55.21 -25.69 -10.04
CA ILE A 115 -56.32 -25.21 -10.86
C ILE A 115 -56.59 -26.18 -12.02
N LEU A 116 -55.56 -26.53 -12.82
CA LEU A 116 -55.68 -27.38 -14.00
C LEU A 116 -55.70 -28.87 -13.63
N THR A 117 -54.90 -29.29 -12.65
CA THR A 117 -54.86 -30.68 -12.18
C THR A 117 -56.19 -31.13 -11.56
N ARG A 118 -57.03 -30.18 -11.12
CA ARG A 118 -58.38 -30.45 -10.57
C ARG A 118 -59.33 -31.10 -11.59
N VAL A 119 -59.06 -30.95 -12.89
CA VAL A 119 -59.85 -31.59 -13.96
C VAL A 119 -59.58 -33.10 -14.03
N LEU A 120 -58.43 -33.55 -13.53
CA LEU A 120 -57.99 -34.95 -13.61
C LEU A 120 -58.08 -35.70 -12.27
N GLN A 121 -58.00 -34.99 -11.14
CA GLN A 121 -58.04 -35.57 -9.79
C GLN A 121 -58.65 -34.60 -8.77
N ASP A 122 -59.19 -35.12 -7.67
CA ASP A 122 -59.80 -34.31 -6.59
C ASP A 122 -58.79 -33.54 -5.71
N ARG A 123 -57.48 -33.59 -6.02
CA ARG A 123 -56.45 -32.89 -5.24
C ARG A 123 -56.50 -31.39 -5.51
N GLN A 124 -56.78 -30.61 -4.46
CA GLN A 124 -56.96 -29.16 -4.57
C GLN A 124 -55.67 -28.36 -4.33
N GLN A 125 -54.66 -28.93 -3.66
CA GLN A 125 -53.42 -28.26 -3.26
C GLN A 125 -52.22 -29.20 -3.31
N LEU A 126 -51.03 -28.62 -3.49
CA LEU A 126 -49.72 -29.26 -3.42
C LEU A 126 -48.87 -28.56 -2.35
N ASN A 127 -48.41 -29.30 -1.35
CA ASN A 127 -47.53 -28.76 -0.32
C ASN A 127 -46.07 -28.75 -0.80
N ILE A 128 -45.42 -27.59 -0.72
CA ILE A 128 -44.04 -27.39 -1.17
C ILE A 128 -43.12 -27.30 0.05
N HIS A 129 -42.28 -28.32 0.20
CA HIS A 129 -41.35 -28.43 1.31
C HIS A 129 -39.96 -27.90 0.96
N ALA A 130 -39.42 -27.04 1.83
CA ALA A 130 -38.01 -26.65 1.85
C ALA A 130 -37.45 -26.80 3.27
N ASN A 131 -36.23 -27.29 3.39
CA ASN A 131 -35.58 -27.50 4.70
C ASN A 131 -34.13 -27.02 4.65
N SER A 132 -33.71 -26.31 5.70
CA SER A 132 -32.34 -25.84 5.86
C SER A 132 -31.85 -26.01 7.28
N ILE A 133 -30.56 -26.27 7.45
CA ILE A 133 -29.92 -26.47 8.74
C ILE A 133 -28.69 -25.55 8.83
N ALA A 134 -28.57 -24.78 9.92
CA ALA A 134 -27.41 -23.93 10.21
C ALA A 134 -26.75 -24.34 11.52
N GLU A 135 -25.51 -24.81 11.47
CA GLU A 135 -24.72 -25.20 12.64
C GLU A 135 -24.32 -23.97 13.47
N VAL A 136 -24.50 -24.08 14.79
CA VAL A 136 -24.12 -23.08 15.79
C VAL A 136 -22.80 -23.50 16.43
N GLY A 137 -21.81 -22.62 16.34
CA GLY A 137 -20.48 -22.86 16.90
C GLY A 137 -19.58 -23.67 15.97
N ALA A 138 -19.66 -23.44 14.65
CA ALA A 138 -18.90 -24.18 13.63
C ALA A 138 -17.53 -24.64 14.13
N ALA A 139 -17.25 -25.96 13.98
CA ALA A 139 -15.94 -26.55 14.29
C ALA A 139 -14.85 -25.59 13.82
N ALA A 140 -13.85 -25.33 14.70
CA ALA A 140 -12.80 -24.37 14.43
C ALA A 140 -12.35 -24.49 12.97
N SER A 141 -12.71 -23.50 12.14
CA SER A 141 -12.19 -23.45 10.78
C SER A 141 -10.69 -23.35 10.98
N THR A 142 -9.98 -24.41 10.59
CA THR A 142 -8.53 -24.35 10.46
C THR A 142 -8.22 -23.08 9.69
N PRO A 143 -7.43 -22.16 10.25
CA PRO A 143 -7.24 -20.85 9.65
C PRO A 143 -6.76 -21.01 8.20
N GLY A 144 -7.45 -20.35 7.27
CA GLY A 144 -7.08 -20.38 5.86
C GLY A 144 -5.86 -19.51 5.66
N CYS A 145 -4.74 -20.12 5.25
CA CYS A 145 -3.48 -19.41 5.10
C CYS A 145 -3.13 -19.12 3.64
N MET A 146 -3.77 -19.83 2.72
CA MET A 146 -3.89 -19.43 1.32
C MET A 146 -5.31 -19.57 0.84
N LEU A 147 -5.80 -18.55 0.13
CA LEU A 147 -7.15 -18.51 -0.41
C LEU A 147 -7.17 -17.91 -1.82
N ALA A 148 -7.56 -18.72 -2.80
CA ALA A 148 -8.00 -18.23 -4.12
C ALA A 148 -9.51 -17.96 -4.08
N LEU A 149 -9.90 -16.70 -4.19
CA LEU A 149 -11.28 -16.24 -3.94
C LEU A 149 -12.21 -16.41 -5.12
N ASP A 150 -11.71 -16.30 -6.35
CA ASP A 150 -12.55 -16.23 -7.54
C ASP A 150 -13.05 -17.62 -7.93
N GLY A 151 -14.38 -17.80 -7.96
CA GLY A 151 -15.03 -19.05 -8.37
C GLY A 151 -15.08 -19.28 -9.88
N THR A 152 -14.71 -18.28 -10.68
CA THR A 152 -14.79 -18.29 -12.15
C THR A 152 -13.43 -18.45 -12.84
N GLN A 153 -12.34 -18.05 -12.18
CA GLN A 153 -10.97 -18.14 -12.68
C GLN A 153 -10.26 -19.42 -12.25
N THR A 154 -9.10 -19.75 -12.82
CA THR A 154 -8.25 -20.84 -12.32
C THR A 154 -7.87 -20.57 -10.86
N GLY A 155 -8.24 -21.45 -9.93
CA GLY A 155 -8.13 -21.19 -8.49
C GLY A 155 -6.68 -21.20 -7.99
N ILE A 156 -6.19 -22.37 -7.57
CA ILE A 156 -4.78 -22.58 -7.19
C ILE A 156 -4.13 -23.47 -8.24
N THR A 157 -3.04 -22.99 -8.85
CA THR A 157 -2.32 -23.73 -9.89
C THR A 157 -0.82 -23.82 -9.58
N LEU A 158 -0.28 -25.04 -9.55
CA LEU A 158 1.14 -25.32 -9.43
C LEU A 158 1.70 -25.87 -10.76
N SER A 159 2.93 -25.53 -11.09
CA SER A 159 3.67 -26.14 -12.20
C SER A 159 5.19 -26.16 -11.94
N GLY A 160 5.93 -27.01 -12.65
CA GLY A 160 7.40 -26.97 -12.69
C GLY A 160 8.11 -27.13 -11.35
N GLY A 161 7.85 -28.20 -10.57
CA GLY A 161 8.65 -28.50 -9.37
C GLY A 161 8.30 -27.71 -8.10
N THR A 162 7.17 -27.01 -8.10
CA THR A 162 6.77 -26.05 -7.05
C THR A 162 6.23 -26.69 -5.79
N LYS A 163 6.40 -26.01 -4.66
CA LYS A 163 6.01 -26.52 -3.33
C LYS A 163 5.26 -25.48 -2.50
N ILE A 164 4.15 -25.91 -1.92
CA ILE A 164 3.41 -25.21 -0.88
C ILE A 164 3.61 -25.97 0.44
N SER A 165 4.10 -25.28 1.46
CA SER A 165 4.21 -25.79 2.84
C SER A 165 3.31 -24.97 3.76
N ALA A 166 2.25 -25.59 4.26
CA ALA A 166 1.20 -25.02 5.09
C ALA A 166 0.86 -25.91 6.30
N PRO A 167 1.84 -26.41 7.08
CA PRO A 167 1.63 -27.49 8.05
C PRO A 167 0.68 -27.14 9.20
N LYS A 168 0.39 -25.84 9.41
CA LYS A 168 -0.44 -25.33 10.50
C LYS A 168 -1.82 -24.82 10.05
N CYS A 169 -2.15 -24.94 8.76
CA CYS A 169 -3.30 -24.24 8.20
C CYS A 169 -3.90 -24.93 6.97
N THR A 170 -5.00 -24.37 6.46
CA THR A 170 -5.70 -24.88 5.27
C THR A 170 -5.37 -24.05 4.04
N VAL A 171 -5.22 -24.74 2.91
CA VAL A 171 -5.11 -24.14 1.58
C VAL A 171 -6.50 -24.23 0.92
N SER A 172 -7.08 -23.09 0.57
CA SER A 172 -8.46 -22.99 0.09
C SER A 172 -8.51 -22.44 -1.32
N SER A 173 -9.41 -22.99 -2.14
CA SER A 173 -9.73 -22.46 -3.46
C SER A 173 -11.24 -22.46 -3.68
N ASN A 174 -11.82 -21.32 -4.05
CA ASN A 174 -13.21 -21.28 -4.48
C ASN A 174 -13.42 -21.78 -5.92
N ASN A 175 -12.35 -22.25 -6.58
CA ASN A 175 -12.41 -23.00 -7.82
C ASN A 175 -11.43 -24.19 -7.80
N THR A 176 -10.86 -24.55 -8.94
CA THR A 176 -9.98 -25.71 -9.10
C THR A 176 -8.69 -25.59 -8.28
N VAL A 177 -8.13 -26.75 -7.93
CA VAL A 177 -6.79 -26.91 -7.37
C VAL A 177 -6.02 -27.89 -8.25
N THR A 178 -4.92 -27.44 -8.85
CA THR A 178 -4.14 -28.21 -9.82
C THR A 178 -2.73 -28.45 -9.30
N VAL A 179 -2.39 -29.71 -9.04
CA VAL A 179 -1.12 -30.18 -8.47
C VAL A 179 -0.50 -31.27 -9.36
N PRO A 180 0.15 -30.90 -10.48
CA PRO A 180 0.79 -31.85 -11.39
C PRO A 180 1.92 -32.65 -10.72
N CYS A 181 2.32 -33.76 -11.35
CA CYS A 181 3.48 -34.54 -10.89
C CYS A 181 4.74 -33.66 -10.75
N GLY A 182 5.47 -33.85 -9.65
CA GLY A 182 6.63 -33.02 -9.29
C GLY A 182 6.29 -31.76 -8.49
N THR A 183 5.02 -31.43 -8.27
CA THR A 183 4.58 -30.33 -7.39
C THR A 183 3.91 -30.87 -6.13
N THR A 184 3.95 -30.10 -5.03
CA THR A 184 3.39 -30.57 -3.75
C THR A 184 2.65 -29.48 -2.97
N ILE A 185 1.56 -29.86 -2.29
CA ILE A 185 0.89 -29.08 -1.24
C ILE A 185 0.94 -29.91 0.04
N SER A 186 1.57 -29.40 1.09
CA SER A 186 1.51 -29.97 2.45
C SER A 186 0.69 -29.05 3.34
N ALA A 187 -0.48 -29.48 3.82
CA ALA A 187 -1.37 -28.67 4.64
C ALA A 187 -2.15 -29.52 5.65
N ILE A 188 -2.78 -28.90 6.65
CA ILE A 188 -3.75 -29.62 7.50
C ILE A 188 -4.93 -30.09 6.64
N GLY A 189 -5.35 -29.26 5.69
CA GLY A 189 -6.35 -29.62 4.70
C GLY A 189 -6.30 -28.75 3.45
N VAL A 190 -6.90 -29.26 2.38
CA VAL A 190 -7.14 -28.55 1.14
C VAL A 190 -8.64 -28.50 0.88
N THR A 191 -9.18 -27.29 0.76
CA THR A 191 -10.58 -27.09 0.36
C THR A 191 -10.67 -26.59 -1.06
N TYR A 192 -11.68 -27.07 -1.78
CA TYR A 192 -11.97 -26.65 -3.15
C TYR A 192 -13.48 -26.42 -3.32
N ASN A 193 -13.89 -25.59 -4.28
CA ASN A 193 -15.30 -25.36 -4.61
C ASN A 193 -15.61 -25.47 -6.11
N SER A 194 -14.78 -26.18 -6.87
CA SER A 194 -15.07 -26.56 -8.26
C SER A 194 -16.04 -27.76 -8.37
N THR A 195 -16.55 -27.99 -9.58
CA THR A 195 -17.34 -29.20 -9.90
C THR A 195 -16.47 -30.46 -9.83
N THR A 196 -15.22 -30.38 -10.29
CA THR A 196 -14.24 -31.46 -10.24
C THR A 196 -13.39 -31.38 -8.98
N ALA A 197 -12.98 -32.55 -8.47
CA ALA A 197 -12.02 -32.64 -7.36
C ALA A 197 -10.62 -32.13 -7.78
N PRO A 198 -9.74 -31.78 -6.82
CA PRO A 198 -8.37 -31.38 -7.10
C PRO A 198 -7.62 -32.38 -7.99
N SER A 199 -6.93 -31.87 -9.02
CA SER A 199 -6.12 -32.70 -9.92
C SER A 199 -4.76 -32.95 -9.28
N GLN A 200 -4.48 -34.20 -8.91
CA GLN A 200 -3.21 -34.61 -8.30
C GLN A 200 -2.77 -36.02 -8.76
N PRO A 201 -2.37 -36.20 -10.04
CA PRO A 201 -2.07 -37.51 -10.63
C PRO A 201 -0.95 -38.31 -9.92
N CYS A 202 -0.11 -37.63 -9.13
CA CYS A 202 0.98 -38.23 -8.36
C CYS A 202 0.81 -38.06 -6.84
N SER A 203 -0.42 -37.89 -6.34
CA SER A 203 -0.71 -37.72 -4.91
C SER A 203 0.07 -36.58 -4.24
N GLY A 204 0.22 -35.46 -4.95
CA GLY A 204 1.01 -34.30 -4.49
C GLY A 204 0.39 -33.53 -3.31
N ILE A 205 -0.82 -33.87 -2.86
CA ILE A 205 -1.49 -33.22 -1.73
C ILE A 205 -1.35 -34.09 -0.47
N THR A 206 -0.72 -33.54 0.56
CA THR A 206 -0.70 -34.08 1.93
C THR A 206 -1.65 -33.25 2.80
N GLY A 207 -2.66 -33.89 3.39
CA GLY A 207 -3.72 -33.25 4.16
C GLY A 207 -5.11 -33.72 3.75
N THR A 208 -6.15 -33.37 4.50
CA THR A 208 -7.53 -33.77 4.17
C THR A 208 -8.07 -32.93 3.01
N ILE A 209 -8.54 -33.59 1.95
CA ILE A 209 -9.21 -32.93 0.82
C ILE A 209 -10.71 -32.90 1.08
N SER A 210 -11.34 -31.73 1.03
CA SER A 210 -12.78 -31.58 1.20
C SER A 210 -13.37 -30.52 0.28
N LYS A 211 -14.60 -30.74 -0.21
CA LYS A 211 -15.32 -29.74 -1.00
C LYS A 211 -15.98 -28.74 -0.06
N LYS A 212 -15.60 -27.47 -0.12
CA LYS A 212 -16.10 -26.41 0.76
C LYS A 212 -15.83 -25.04 0.14
N TYR A 213 -16.87 -24.21 0.10
CA TYR A 213 -16.73 -22.78 -0.17
C TYR A 213 -16.05 -22.07 1.01
N THR A 214 -15.10 -21.18 0.70
CA THR A 214 -14.38 -20.37 1.69
C THR A 214 -14.63 -18.89 1.40
N ALA A 215 -15.34 -18.21 2.30
CA ALA A 215 -15.56 -16.76 2.23
C ALA A 215 -14.25 -15.99 2.45
N ASP A 216 -14.18 -14.76 1.94
CA ASP A 216 -13.06 -13.84 2.21
C ASP A 216 -13.03 -13.43 3.69
N PRO A 217 -11.99 -13.80 4.46
CA PRO A 217 -11.91 -13.46 5.88
C PRO A 217 -11.63 -11.97 6.13
N LEU A 218 -11.21 -11.21 5.11
CA LEU A 218 -10.92 -9.77 5.20
C LEU A 218 -12.00 -8.91 4.54
N ALA A 219 -13.03 -9.50 3.93
CA ALA A 219 -14.17 -8.75 3.43
C ALA A 219 -14.89 -8.02 4.57
N GLY A 220 -15.09 -6.71 4.40
CA GLY A 220 -15.71 -5.85 5.42
C GLY A 220 -14.85 -5.61 6.66
N ASN A 221 -13.57 -5.99 6.64
CA ASN A 221 -12.65 -5.71 7.75
C ASN A 221 -12.45 -4.20 7.90
N THR A 222 -12.74 -3.66 9.09
CA THR A 222 -12.71 -2.22 9.37
C THR A 222 -11.32 -1.61 9.23
N ALA A 223 -10.25 -2.34 9.56
CA ALA A 223 -8.88 -1.89 9.38
C ALA A 223 -8.50 -1.78 7.90
N VAL A 224 -8.91 -2.76 7.09
CA VAL A 224 -8.73 -2.72 5.63
C VAL A 224 -9.51 -1.54 5.04
N THR A 225 -10.78 -1.37 5.42
CA THR A 225 -11.61 -0.24 4.95
C THR A 225 -11.00 1.12 5.34
N ALA A 226 -10.53 1.28 6.58
CA ALA A 226 -9.91 2.51 7.05
C ALA A 226 -8.58 2.81 6.33
N ALA A 227 -7.74 1.79 6.11
CA ALA A 227 -6.50 1.91 5.37
C ALA A 227 -6.75 2.32 3.91
N VAL A 228 -7.70 1.67 3.23
CA VAL A 228 -8.07 1.99 1.85
C VAL A 228 -8.68 3.39 1.73
N ALA A 229 -9.52 3.82 2.69
CA ALA A 229 -10.12 5.15 2.67
C ALA A 229 -9.07 6.29 2.71
N ARG A 230 -7.89 6.04 3.30
CA ARG A 230 -6.79 7.00 3.34
C ARG A 230 -6.22 7.32 1.95
N ILE A 231 -6.38 6.44 0.96
CA ILE A 231 -5.94 6.69 -0.41
C ILE A 231 -6.54 7.99 -0.95
N THR A 232 -7.81 8.32 -0.63
CA THR A 232 -8.41 9.59 -1.06
C THR A 232 -7.72 10.81 -0.44
N THR A 233 -7.25 10.71 0.81
CA THR A 233 -6.45 11.76 1.44
C THR A 233 -5.09 11.91 0.75
N VAL A 234 -4.44 10.79 0.41
CA VAL A 234 -3.14 10.80 -0.29
C VAL A 234 -3.27 11.36 -1.70
N ALA A 235 -4.29 10.95 -2.45
CA ALA A 235 -4.57 11.43 -3.80
C ALA A 235 -4.86 12.94 -3.87
N ALA A 236 -5.23 13.57 -2.73
CA ALA A 236 -5.48 15.00 -2.62
C ALA A 236 -4.26 15.81 -2.15
N LEU A 237 -3.10 15.17 -1.93
CA LEU A 237 -1.88 15.88 -1.57
C LEU A 237 -1.46 16.84 -2.69
N SER A 238 -0.93 17.99 -2.28
CA SER A 238 -0.39 19.00 -3.19
C SER A 238 1.04 19.36 -2.81
N THR A 239 1.81 19.80 -3.80
CA THR A 239 3.18 20.27 -3.59
C THR A 239 3.20 21.53 -2.73
N THR A 240 4.25 21.70 -1.93
CA THR A 240 4.49 22.96 -1.22
C THR A 240 4.89 24.05 -2.21
N THR A 241 4.86 25.32 -1.78
CA THR A 241 5.27 26.45 -2.61
C THR A 241 6.69 26.88 -2.27
N ALA A 242 7.49 27.24 -3.28
CA ALA A 242 8.82 27.79 -3.05
C ALA A 242 8.74 29.15 -2.34
N PRO A 243 9.70 29.49 -1.46
CA PRO A 243 9.82 30.82 -0.86
C PRO A 243 9.98 31.93 -1.91
N THR A 244 9.38 33.09 -1.65
CA THR A 244 9.61 34.30 -2.46
C THR A 244 11.05 34.80 -2.28
N ALA A 245 11.65 35.32 -3.36
CA ALA A 245 12.97 35.92 -3.28
C ALA A 245 12.97 37.11 -2.31
N PRO A 246 14.01 37.27 -1.47
CA PRO A 246 14.10 38.42 -0.58
C PRO A 246 14.21 39.71 -1.41
N THR A 247 13.49 40.76 -0.99
CA THR A 247 13.66 42.10 -1.56
C THR A 247 14.84 42.76 -0.87
N VAL A 248 15.90 43.01 -1.62
CA VAL A 248 17.17 43.55 -1.10
C VAL A 248 17.37 44.97 -1.66
N PRO A 249 17.50 46.00 -0.80
CA PRO A 249 17.88 47.35 -1.25
C PRO A 249 19.26 47.37 -1.91
N THR A 250 19.51 48.34 -2.77
CA THR A 250 20.86 48.60 -3.27
C THR A 250 21.77 49.01 -2.11
N GLY A 251 22.94 48.37 -2.02
CA GLY A 251 23.97 48.67 -1.04
C GLY A 251 25.28 49.09 -1.71
N SER A 252 26.24 49.56 -0.92
CA SER A 252 27.58 49.89 -1.41
C SER A 252 28.44 48.63 -1.57
N ASP A 253 29.25 48.57 -2.61
CA ASP A 253 30.20 47.47 -2.83
C ASP A 253 31.32 47.47 -1.79
N ILE A 254 31.82 46.29 -1.45
CA ILE A 254 33.02 46.12 -0.62
C ILE A 254 33.92 45.04 -1.21
N ALA A 255 35.20 45.38 -1.38
CA ALA A 255 36.23 44.46 -1.82
C ALA A 255 37.22 44.22 -0.67
N PHE A 256 37.28 42.99 -0.18
CA PHE A 256 38.32 42.52 0.73
C PHE A 256 39.57 42.20 -0.09
N ALA A 257 40.39 43.23 -0.30
CA ALA A 257 41.55 43.18 -1.18
C ALA A 257 42.86 43.32 -0.40
N TRP A 258 43.98 43.09 -1.09
CA TRP A 258 45.33 43.32 -0.56
C TRP A 258 45.61 44.81 -0.30
N ASN A 259 44.90 45.72 -1.00
CA ASN A 259 44.92 47.15 -0.67
C ASN A 259 44.05 47.40 0.57
N GLN A 260 44.71 47.66 1.71
CA GLN A 260 44.04 47.85 2.98
C GLN A 260 43.26 49.16 3.04
N SER A 261 43.82 50.26 2.54
CA SER A 261 43.20 51.59 2.58
C SER A 261 41.87 51.63 1.83
N SER A 262 41.78 50.96 0.67
CA SER A 262 40.53 50.88 -0.08
C SER A 262 39.46 50.07 0.66
N THR A 263 39.85 48.90 1.20
CA THR A 263 38.93 48.02 1.96
C THR A 263 38.37 48.73 3.20
N GLN A 264 39.23 49.42 3.95
CA GLN A 264 38.84 50.17 5.15
C GLN A 264 37.93 51.36 4.84
N SER A 265 38.20 52.07 3.74
CA SER A 265 37.36 53.19 3.29
C SER A 265 35.96 52.72 2.89
N GLN A 266 35.86 51.59 2.17
CA GLN A 266 34.59 50.96 1.79
C GLN A 266 33.81 50.48 3.01
N ALA A 267 34.48 49.84 3.98
CA ALA A 267 33.85 49.44 5.23
C ALA A 267 33.29 50.65 6.01
N THR A 268 34.04 51.75 6.06
CA THR A 268 33.61 53.00 6.72
C THR A 268 32.39 53.60 6.02
N ALA A 269 32.33 53.56 4.68
CA ALA A 269 31.15 53.99 3.92
C ALA A 269 29.91 53.14 4.23
N LEU A 270 30.10 51.85 4.52
CA LEU A 270 29.07 50.96 5.04
C LEU A 270 28.76 51.18 6.52
N GLY A 271 29.42 52.14 7.20
CA GLY A 271 29.39 52.38 8.64
C GLY A 271 29.80 51.16 9.47
N CYS A 272 30.75 50.39 8.95
CA CYS A 272 31.39 49.26 9.60
C CYS A 272 32.90 49.54 9.71
N THR A 273 33.60 48.72 10.48
CA THR A 273 35.06 48.72 10.57
C THR A 273 35.62 47.44 9.98
N ALA A 274 36.70 47.52 9.20
CA ALA A 274 37.43 46.36 8.70
C ALA A 274 38.87 46.37 9.25
N SER A 275 39.28 45.29 9.93
CA SER A 275 40.63 45.13 10.48
C SER A 275 41.39 44.00 9.78
N TRP A 276 42.68 44.20 9.50
CA TRP A 276 43.54 43.24 8.81
C TRP A 276 44.50 42.53 9.77
N ALA A 277 44.55 41.20 9.70
CA ALA A 277 45.51 40.36 10.41
C ALA A 277 46.49 39.71 9.42
N SER A 278 47.69 40.28 9.30
CA SER A 278 48.71 39.86 8.31
C SER A 278 49.19 38.43 8.50
N ALA A 279 49.32 37.94 9.73
CA ALA A 279 49.82 36.59 10.02
C ALA A 279 48.95 35.46 9.44
N THR A 280 47.67 35.73 9.17
CA THR A 280 46.72 34.74 8.66
C THR A 280 46.02 35.20 7.38
N SER A 281 46.44 36.34 6.82
CA SER A 281 45.78 36.99 5.69
C SER A 281 44.27 37.17 5.89
N THR A 282 43.84 37.59 7.09
CA THR A 282 42.43 37.62 7.49
C THR A 282 41.89 39.05 7.61
N TRP A 283 40.80 39.35 6.92
CA TRP A 283 39.96 40.51 7.21
C TRP A 283 38.91 40.19 8.26
N THR A 284 38.64 41.12 9.17
CA THR A 284 37.49 41.05 10.08
C THR A 284 36.62 42.29 9.89
N LEU A 285 35.38 42.10 9.44
CA LEU A 285 34.38 43.15 9.30
C LEU A 285 33.49 43.15 10.54
N ASN A 286 33.35 44.29 11.20
CA ASN A 286 32.44 44.50 12.34
C ASN A 286 31.57 45.74 12.08
N CYS A 287 30.25 45.59 12.17
CA CYS A 287 29.29 46.66 11.93
C CYS A 287 28.71 47.26 13.23
N GLY A 288 29.33 46.97 14.38
CA GLY A 288 28.96 47.51 15.68
C GLY A 288 27.52 47.15 16.07
N SER A 289 26.78 48.14 16.55
CA SER A 289 25.38 48.01 16.99
C SER A 289 24.36 48.16 15.86
N LYS A 290 24.77 48.06 14.59
CA LYS A 290 23.84 48.16 13.46
C LYS A 290 22.85 47.00 13.48
N THR A 291 21.59 47.35 13.25
CA THR A 291 20.50 46.39 13.08
C THR A 291 20.28 46.00 11.62
N THR A 292 20.78 46.80 10.67
CA THR A 292 20.72 46.50 9.23
C THR A 292 21.97 47.01 8.51
N VAL A 293 22.48 46.20 7.59
CA VAL A 293 23.62 46.51 6.73
C VAL A 293 23.26 46.13 5.30
N ASN A 294 23.27 47.10 4.38
CA ASN A 294 23.00 46.89 2.96
C ASN A 294 24.31 46.90 2.18
N LEU A 295 24.63 45.77 1.56
CA LEU A 295 25.83 45.55 0.77
C LEU A 295 25.45 45.36 -0.70
N GLY A 296 26.27 45.94 -1.58
CA GLY A 296 26.24 45.69 -3.01
C GLY A 296 26.91 44.34 -3.32
N THR A 297 27.93 44.38 -4.15
CA THR A 297 28.81 43.25 -4.45
C THR A 297 29.86 43.11 -3.36
N ILE A 298 30.07 41.87 -2.90
CA ILE A 298 31.14 41.51 -1.97
C ILE A 298 32.19 40.72 -2.75
N THR A 299 33.40 41.27 -2.85
CA THR A 299 34.51 40.61 -3.53
C THR A 299 35.58 40.22 -2.52
N ILE A 300 36.08 38.98 -2.58
CA ILE A 300 37.16 38.48 -1.73
C ILE A 300 38.36 38.14 -2.61
N GLY A 301 39.49 38.82 -2.38
CA GLY A 301 40.71 38.57 -3.13
C GLY A 301 41.26 37.15 -2.91
N GLY A 302 42.04 36.64 -3.87
CA GLY A 302 42.64 35.31 -3.77
C GLY A 302 43.54 35.18 -2.53
N GLY A 303 43.38 34.07 -1.79
CA GLY A 303 44.17 33.76 -0.59
C GLY A 303 43.76 34.53 0.68
N ILE A 304 42.72 35.35 0.63
CA ILE A 304 42.25 36.18 1.75
C ILE A 304 41.17 35.45 2.55
N ASN A 305 41.40 35.28 3.85
CA ASN A 305 40.39 34.82 4.79
C ASN A 305 39.49 35.98 5.24
N LEU A 306 38.24 35.68 5.61
CA LEU A 306 37.26 36.69 6.02
C LEU A 306 36.46 36.25 7.25
N ASN A 307 36.44 37.08 8.28
CA ASN A 307 35.50 37.04 9.39
C ASN A 307 34.46 38.15 9.19
N PHE A 308 33.30 37.81 8.67
CA PHE A 308 32.19 38.71 8.43
C PHE A 308 31.25 38.73 9.64
N ALA A 309 31.32 39.82 10.42
CA ALA A 309 30.43 40.09 11.55
C ALA A 309 30.33 38.95 12.57
N THR A 310 31.45 38.25 12.86
CA THR A 310 31.49 37.09 13.77
C THR A 310 31.11 37.41 15.22
N SER A 311 31.21 38.68 15.63
CA SER A 311 30.76 39.21 16.93
C SER A 311 29.45 40.03 16.83
N GLY A 312 28.76 39.97 15.69
CA GLY A 312 27.51 40.69 15.47
C GLY A 312 26.33 40.13 16.26
N ALA A 313 25.27 40.92 16.41
CA ALA A 313 24.04 40.48 17.06
C ALA A 313 23.22 39.56 16.12
N ALA A 314 22.59 38.53 16.67
CA ALA A 314 21.74 37.60 15.91
C ALA A 314 20.52 38.29 15.25
N SER A 315 20.12 39.46 15.74
CA SER A 315 19.03 40.27 15.18
C SER A 315 19.46 41.16 14.02
N THR A 316 20.76 41.26 13.70
CA THR A 316 21.24 42.12 12.61
C THR A 316 20.88 41.51 11.26
N VAL A 317 20.36 42.35 10.36
CA VAL A 317 20.00 41.99 8.98
C VAL A 317 21.12 42.41 8.03
N TYR A 318 21.66 41.46 7.26
CA TYR A 318 22.64 41.67 6.22
C TYR A 318 22.00 41.44 4.85
N ASN A 319 21.78 42.51 4.11
CA ASN A 319 21.23 42.48 2.77
C ASN A 319 22.37 42.51 1.75
N ILE A 320 22.47 41.50 0.89
CA ILE A 320 23.57 41.32 -0.07
C ILE A 320 22.98 41.28 -1.48
N ALA A 321 23.18 42.37 -2.23
CA ALA A 321 22.56 42.58 -3.53
C ALA A 321 23.31 41.89 -4.69
N GLY A 322 24.63 41.71 -4.54
CA GLY A 322 25.50 41.07 -5.54
C GLY A 322 25.59 39.55 -5.39
N ASP A 323 26.25 38.92 -6.36
CA ASP A 323 26.70 37.53 -6.21
C ASP A 323 27.81 37.47 -5.14
N LEU A 324 27.92 36.34 -4.44
CA LEU A 324 28.97 36.09 -3.46
C LEU A 324 29.62 34.74 -3.73
N THR A 325 30.94 34.76 -3.88
CA THR A 325 31.77 33.56 -3.98
C THR A 325 32.83 33.55 -2.88
N THR A 326 32.91 32.46 -2.11
CA THR A 326 33.99 32.26 -1.12
C THR A 326 35.02 31.28 -1.65
N SER A 327 36.30 31.53 -1.40
CA SER A 327 37.43 30.72 -1.93
C SER A 327 38.44 30.30 -0.88
N ALA A 328 38.78 31.16 0.08
CA ALA A 328 39.54 30.81 1.29
C ALA A 328 38.62 30.74 2.52
N THR A 329 39.21 30.66 3.72
CA THR A 329 38.42 30.47 4.95
C THR A 329 37.54 31.68 5.22
N THR A 330 36.23 31.50 5.16
CA THR A 330 35.24 32.56 5.35
C THR A 330 34.28 32.21 6.48
N LYS A 331 34.08 33.10 7.43
CA LYS A 331 33.19 32.92 8.58
C LYS A 331 32.19 34.06 8.65
N PHE A 332 30.91 33.74 8.57
CA PHE A 332 29.81 34.66 8.83
C PHE A 332 29.31 34.42 10.25
N GLY A 333 29.11 35.49 11.02
CA GLY A 333 28.52 35.44 12.35
C GLY A 333 27.03 35.07 12.34
N PRO A 334 26.36 35.20 13.50
CA PRO A 334 24.92 35.06 13.57
C PRO A 334 24.21 36.27 12.94
N GLY A 335 22.99 36.05 12.44
CA GLY A 335 22.21 37.13 11.84
C GLY A 335 21.09 36.66 10.91
N THR A 336 20.42 37.62 10.30
CA THR A 336 19.53 37.39 9.16
C THR A 336 20.26 37.78 7.88
N TYR A 337 20.50 36.84 6.97
CA TYR A 337 21.22 37.06 5.73
C TYR A 337 20.28 36.94 4.53
N ASN A 338 20.15 38.02 3.77
CA ASN A 338 19.34 38.09 2.56
C ASN A 338 20.26 38.18 1.33
N PHE A 339 20.42 37.08 0.61
CA PHE A 339 21.15 37.02 -0.64
C PHE A 339 20.19 37.22 -1.80
N ALA A 340 20.30 38.34 -2.50
CA ALA A 340 19.47 38.62 -3.67
C ALA A 340 19.84 37.74 -4.88
N LYS A 341 21.13 37.38 -4.98
CA LYS A 341 21.72 36.64 -6.10
C LYS A 341 22.41 35.35 -5.63
N THR A 342 23.31 34.82 -6.45
CA THR A 342 23.92 33.50 -6.30
C THR A 342 24.90 33.50 -5.13
N LEU A 343 24.84 32.44 -4.30
CA LEU A 343 25.89 32.12 -3.34
C LEU A 343 26.65 30.89 -3.85
N THR A 344 27.96 31.02 -3.99
CA THR A 344 28.87 29.91 -4.28
C THR A 344 29.93 29.78 -3.19
N THR A 345 30.08 28.58 -2.62
CA THR A 345 31.13 28.32 -1.63
C THR A 345 32.14 27.31 -2.16
N ALA A 346 33.37 27.75 -2.42
CA ALA A 346 34.46 26.90 -2.89
C ALA A 346 35.52 26.62 -1.80
N GLY A 347 35.73 27.58 -0.88
CA GLY A 347 36.59 27.41 0.29
C GLY A 347 35.85 27.00 1.56
N PRO A 348 36.58 26.66 2.66
CA PRO A 348 35.98 26.44 3.97
C PRO A 348 35.12 27.63 4.40
N THR A 349 33.81 27.44 4.46
CA THR A 349 32.86 28.52 4.74
C THR A 349 31.95 28.15 5.90
N THR A 350 31.93 28.96 6.95
CA THR A 350 31.06 28.76 8.10
C THR A 350 30.08 29.91 8.22
N PHE A 351 28.80 29.62 8.37
CA PHE A 351 27.76 30.56 8.74
C PHE A 351 27.28 30.22 10.15
N GLY A 352 27.08 31.23 10.99
CA GLY A 352 26.56 31.07 12.34
C GLY A 352 25.13 30.54 12.40
N ALA A 353 24.51 30.63 13.57
CA ALA A 353 23.07 30.40 13.69
C ALA A 353 22.30 31.62 13.17
N GLY A 354 21.16 31.42 12.51
CA GLY A 354 20.43 32.55 11.95
C GLY A 354 19.31 32.22 10.98
N THR A 355 18.89 33.24 10.24
CA THR A 355 17.92 33.11 9.15
C THR A 355 18.62 33.41 7.83
N TYR A 356 18.48 32.54 6.84
CA TYR A 356 19.16 32.65 5.56
C TYR A 356 18.12 32.60 4.44
N ASN A 357 18.05 33.68 3.68
CA ASN A 357 17.14 33.81 2.53
C ASN A 357 17.97 33.92 1.25
N PHE A 358 17.77 33.00 0.31
CA PHE A 358 18.50 32.94 -0.95
C PHE A 358 17.54 33.15 -2.13
N GLY A 359 17.71 34.25 -2.85
CA GLY A 359 16.89 34.60 -4.01
C GLY A 359 17.22 33.82 -5.28
N LYS A 360 18.41 33.19 -5.33
CA LYS A 360 18.90 32.37 -6.46
C LYS A 360 19.50 31.06 -5.95
N GLN A 361 19.94 30.22 -6.88
CA GLN A 361 20.56 28.93 -6.59
C GLN A 361 21.78 29.09 -5.68
N VAL A 362 21.93 28.16 -4.74
CA VAL A 362 23.11 28.05 -3.88
C VAL A 362 23.94 26.86 -4.35
N THR A 363 25.24 27.06 -4.52
CA THR A 363 26.18 26.01 -4.94
C THR A 363 27.28 25.86 -3.91
N THR A 364 27.49 24.64 -3.41
CA THR A 364 28.59 24.33 -2.49
C THR A 364 29.56 23.34 -3.14
N ALA A 365 30.79 23.79 -3.37
CA ALA A 365 31.89 23.02 -3.93
C ALA A 365 33.03 22.76 -2.91
N GLY A 366 33.07 23.50 -1.79
CA GLY A 366 34.00 23.29 -0.68
C GLY A 366 33.33 22.79 0.61
N ILE A 367 34.07 22.81 1.72
CA ILE A 367 33.50 22.54 3.05
C ILE A 367 32.62 23.72 3.46
N THR A 368 31.33 23.50 3.64
CA THR A 368 30.37 24.53 4.02
C THR A 368 29.60 24.11 5.26
N THR A 369 29.53 24.96 6.27
CA THR A 369 28.80 24.67 7.50
C THR A 369 27.88 25.82 7.83
N PHE A 370 26.60 25.55 8.02
CA PHE A 370 25.63 26.49 8.57
C PHE A 370 25.27 26.05 9.99
N GLY A 371 25.11 27.01 10.91
CA GLY A 371 24.57 26.75 12.24
C GLY A 371 23.09 26.34 12.20
N ALA A 372 22.45 26.26 13.36
CA ALA A 372 21.00 26.06 13.44
C ALA A 372 20.25 27.28 12.90
N GLY A 373 19.08 27.09 12.30
CA GLY A 373 18.39 28.23 11.71
C GLY A 373 17.17 27.96 10.84
N THR A 374 16.73 29.03 10.20
CA THR A 374 15.67 29.01 9.18
C THR A 374 16.31 29.27 7.82
N PHE A 375 16.08 28.38 6.87
CA PHE A 375 16.69 28.41 5.55
C PHE A 375 15.63 28.44 4.47
N ASN A 376 15.54 29.55 3.75
CA ASN A 376 14.59 29.77 2.67
C ASN A 376 15.36 29.95 1.37
N PHE A 377 15.26 28.99 0.48
CA PHE A 377 15.84 29.07 -0.85
C PHE A 377 14.70 29.22 -1.85
N THR A 378 14.67 30.32 -2.59
CA THR A 378 13.73 30.50 -3.71
C THR A 378 14.02 29.51 -4.83
N LYS A 379 15.28 29.05 -4.94
CA LYS A 379 15.76 28.07 -5.90
C LYS A 379 16.41 26.89 -5.19
N GLY A 380 16.96 25.95 -5.95
CA GLY A 380 17.58 24.75 -5.39
C GLY A 380 18.94 24.99 -4.74
N LEU A 381 19.36 23.99 -3.96
CA LEU A 381 20.72 23.84 -3.44
C LEU A 381 21.43 22.72 -4.22
N THR A 382 22.63 23.02 -4.72
CA THR A 382 23.48 22.05 -5.41
C THR A 382 24.77 21.83 -4.62
N THR A 383 25.11 20.58 -4.38
CA THR A 383 26.37 20.17 -3.76
C THR A 383 27.13 19.23 -4.70
N GLY A 384 28.45 19.40 -4.81
CA GLY A 384 29.29 18.60 -5.71
C GLY A 384 30.77 18.84 -5.54
N GLY A 385 31.60 18.25 -6.42
CA GLY A 385 33.04 18.51 -6.45
C GLY A 385 33.82 18.05 -5.20
N GLY A 386 33.29 17.10 -4.43
CA GLY A 386 33.91 16.67 -3.16
C GLY A 386 33.52 17.54 -1.95
N ALA A 387 32.54 18.43 -2.09
CA ALA A 387 32.03 19.26 -1.01
C ALA A 387 31.49 18.45 0.19
N ALA A 388 31.70 19.00 1.39
CA ALA A 388 31.01 18.57 2.60
C ALA A 388 30.16 19.73 3.11
N THR A 389 28.85 19.63 2.93
CA THR A 389 27.89 20.66 3.35
C THR A 389 27.10 20.18 4.55
N THR A 390 27.15 20.94 5.64
CA THR A 390 26.43 20.62 6.88
C THR A 390 25.56 21.80 7.29
N PHE A 391 24.33 21.52 7.71
CA PHE A 391 23.43 22.48 8.35
C PHE A 391 23.14 22.01 9.78
N GLY A 392 23.00 22.95 10.72
CA GLY A 392 22.42 22.66 12.03
C GLY A 392 20.93 22.30 11.95
N ALA A 393 20.31 22.04 13.10
CA ALA A 393 18.86 21.81 13.17
C ALA A 393 18.08 23.06 12.70
N GLY A 394 16.93 22.85 12.05
CA GLY A 394 16.23 23.98 11.47
C GLY A 394 15.01 23.68 10.60
N THR A 395 14.53 24.76 9.98
CA THR A 395 13.44 24.70 9.00
C THR A 395 14.00 24.97 7.62
N PHE A 396 13.76 24.06 6.67
CA PHE A 396 14.31 24.12 5.33
C PHE A 396 13.18 24.18 4.30
N LYS A 397 13.09 25.31 3.59
CA LYS A 397 12.18 25.48 2.46
C LYS A 397 13.02 25.73 1.22
N ILE A 398 13.07 24.75 0.32
CA ILE A 398 14.04 24.77 -0.79
C ILE A 398 13.31 24.68 -2.11
N GLY A 399 13.25 25.77 -2.85
CA GLY A 399 12.66 25.85 -4.19
C GLY A 399 13.44 25.02 -5.22
N ILE A 400 12.99 25.04 -6.47
CA ILE A 400 13.55 24.18 -7.53
C ILE A 400 14.79 24.83 -8.15
N SER A 401 15.82 24.03 -8.42
CA SER A 401 17.04 24.45 -9.10
C SER A 401 16.77 25.07 -10.48
N ASP A 402 17.63 26.00 -10.88
CA ASP A 402 17.57 26.58 -12.23
C ASP A 402 18.03 25.55 -13.29
N ASN A 403 19.04 24.74 -12.95
CA ASN A 403 19.63 23.72 -13.82
C ASN A 403 19.24 22.30 -13.40
N THR A 404 19.35 21.35 -14.33
CA THR A 404 19.15 19.93 -14.03
C THR A 404 20.28 19.38 -13.16
N CYS A 405 19.94 18.48 -12.24
CA CYS A 405 20.89 17.74 -11.43
C CYS A 405 21.47 16.60 -12.25
N SER A 406 22.74 16.70 -12.62
CA SER A 406 23.47 15.70 -13.42
C SER A 406 22.73 15.28 -14.70
N GLY A 407 22.02 16.22 -15.35
CA GLY A 407 21.24 15.96 -16.56
C GLY A 407 19.90 15.23 -16.34
N THR A 408 19.55 14.86 -15.12
CA THR A 408 18.34 14.06 -14.84
C THR A 408 17.08 14.92 -14.69
N ALA A 409 17.06 15.82 -13.69
CA ALA A 409 15.87 16.60 -13.37
C ALA A 409 16.24 17.90 -12.64
N ARG A 410 15.42 18.94 -12.79
CA ARG A 410 15.46 20.12 -11.93
C ARG A 410 14.77 19.76 -10.62
N VAL A 411 15.44 20.00 -9.50
CA VAL A 411 15.03 19.52 -8.17
C VAL A 411 15.32 20.54 -7.08
N SER A 412 14.75 20.36 -5.89
CA SER A 412 15.07 21.22 -4.74
C SER A 412 16.48 21.00 -4.24
N LEU A 413 16.90 19.74 -4.14
CA LEU A 413 18.24 19.36 -3.69
C LEU A 413 18.93 18.50 -4.75
N CYS A 414 20.05 18.99 -5.26
CA CYS A 414 20.95 18.22 -6.10
C CYS A 414 22.20 17.86 -5.31
N ASN A 415 22.30 16.61 -4.85
CA ASN A 415 23.44 16.13 -4.08
C ASN A 415 24.29 15.16 -4.89
N THR A 416 25.55 15.52 -5.11
CA THR A 416 26.59 14.66 -5.69
C THR A 416 27.81 14.53 -4.78
N SER A 417 27.66 14.86 -3.49
CA SER A 417 28.73 14.77 -2.50
C SER A 417 28.20 14.47 -1.07
N THR A 418 28.74 15.09 -0.02
CA THR A 418 28.22 14.91 1.35
C THR A 418 27.34 16.09 1.76
N LEU A 419 26.07 15.82 2.07
CA LEU A 419 25.11 16.80 2.58
C LEU A 419 24.42 16.27 3.84
N THR A 420 24.54 17.01 4.95
CA THR A 420 23.97 16.63 6.25
C THR A 420 23.16 17.78 6.84
N PHE A 421 21.94 17.48 7.28
CA PHE A 421 21.11 18.38 8.06
C PHE A 421 21.01 17.85 9.49
N GLY A 422 21.33 18.65 10.49
CA GLY A 422 21.07 18.32 11.89
C GLY A 422 19.57 18.28 12.18
N GLY A 423 19.15 17.76 13.33
CA GLY A 423 17.73 17.74 13.69
C GLY A 423 17.43 17.77 15.20
N PRO A 424 16.14 17.73 15.55
CA PRO A 424 15.00 17.56 14.63
C PRO A 424 14.80 18.76 13.68
N SER A 425 14.35 18.49 12.45
CA SER A 425 14.22 19.48 11.38
C SER A 425 12.98 19.27 10.51
N THR A 426 12.50 20.34 9.88
CA THR A 426 11.37 20.30 8.94
C THR A 426 11.83 20.62 7.52
N PHE A 427 11.40 19.83 6.55
CA PHE A 427 11.79 19.95 5.15
C PHE A 427 10.57 20.12 4.24
N GLU A 428 10.54 21.22 3.49
CA GLU A 428 9.61 21.49 2.40
C GLU A 428 10.39 21.62 1.09
N LEU A 429 10.31 20.57 0.26
CA LEU A 429 11.09 20.40 -0.97
C LEU A 429 10.13 20.28 -2.16
N PRO A 430 9.54 21.39 -2.65
CA PRO A 430 8.58 21.38 -3.76
C PRO A 430 9.02 20.65 -5.03
N GLY A 431 10.33 20.57 -5.29
CA GLY A 431 10.91 19.84 -6.43
C GLY A 431 11.68 18.59 -6.05
N GLY A 432 11.55 18.10 -4.81
CA GLY A 432 12.16 16.86 -4.41
C GLY A 432 13.69 16.88 -4.38
N PHE A 433 14.32 15.73 -4.47
CA PHE A 433 15.78 15.64 -4.44
C PHE A 433 16.36 14.52 -5.30
N ASN A 434 17.58 14.78 -5.78
CA ASN A 434 18.43 13.81 -6.43
C ASN A 434 19.69 13.60 -5.58
N ASN A 435 19.96 12.36 -5.19
CA ASN A 435 21.19 11.99 -4.50
C ASN A 435 21.92 10.93 -5.35
N THR A 436 23.00 11.29 -6.03
CA THR A 436 23.63 10.43 -7.06
C THR A 436 25.16 10.40 -6.95
N GLY A 437 25.81 9.52 -7.72
CA GLY A 437 27.28 9.45 -7.76
C GLY A 437 27.94 8.95 -6.48
N GLY A 438 27.32 8.03 -5.75
CA GLY A 438 27.85 7.54 -4.46
C GLY A 438 27.75 8.53 -3.29
N ALA A 439 27.02 9.63 -3.49
CA ALA A 439 26.85 10.70 -2.51
C ALA A 439 26.13 10.27 -1.23
N THR A 440 26.39 10.98 -0.14
CA THR A 440 25.71 10.80 1.16
C THR A 440 24.81 11.99 1.46
N LEU A 441 23.54 11.72 1.75
CA LEU A 441 22.52 12.69 2.13
C LEU A 441 21.88 12.25 3.44
N THR A 442 22.02 13.05 4.49
CA THR A 442 21.39 12.78 5.80
C THR A 442 20.44 13.91 6.16
N PHE A 443 19.18 13.59 6.39
CA PHE A 443 18.16 14.52 6.84
C PHE A 443 17.86 14.33 8.32
N GLY A 444 18.16 15.35 9.12
CA GLY A 444 17.73 15.44 10.50
C GLY A 444 18.43 14.46 11.45
N SER A 445 17.95 14.48 12.68
CA SER A 445 18.27 13.56 13.78
C SER A 445 17.11 13.55 14.77
N GLY A 446 17.05 12.56 15.67
CA GLY A 446 15.93 12.39 16.60
C GLY A 446 14.62 11.97 15.91
N THR A 447 13.48 12.22 16.55
CA THR A 447 12.16 11.65 16.18
C THR A 447 11.09 12.69 15.83
N ALA A 448 11.45 13.98 15.77
CA ALA A 448 10.53 15.09 15.52
C ALA A 448 10.77 15.77 14.17
N ASN A 449 11.25 15.02 13.19
CA ASN A 449 11.49 15.52 11.83
C ASN A 449 10.20 15.54 11.01
N SER A 450 10.12 16.37 9.97
CA SER A 450 8.94 16.42 9.08
C SER A 450 9.36 16.60 7.63
N TYR A 451 8.68 15.91 6.71
CA TYR A 451 9.04 15.82 5.30
C TYR A 451 7.82 16.07 4.40
N LYS A 452 7.91 17.11 3.56
CA LYS A 452 7.00 17.37 2.44
C LYS A 452 7.81 17.49 1.17
N ILE A 453 7.70 16.50 0.29
CA ILE A 453 8.59 16.32 -0.86
C ILE A 453 7.72 16.28 -2.13
N GLY A 454 7.88 17.26 -3.00
CA GLY A 454 7.21 17.34 -4.30
C GLY A 454 8.04 16.77 -5.44
N PRO A 455 7.50 16.70 -6.66
CA PRO A 455 8.14 16.07 -7.80
C PRO A 455 9.16 17.01 -8.45
N GLY A 456 10.30 16.45 -8.83
CA GLY A 456 11.23 17.09 -9.76
C GLY A 456 10.64 17.18 -11.17
N SER A 457 11.37 17.83 -12.08
CA SER A 457 10.91 18.01 -13.47
C SER A 457 10.71 16.71 -14.28
N ASN A 458 11.16 15.56 -13.76
CA ASN A 458 10.97 14.23 -14.35
C ASN A 458 9.77 13.46 -13.73
N GLY A 459 9.07 14.05 -12.76
CA GLY A 459 7.96 13.39 -12.03
C GLY A 459 8.39 12.60 -10.79
N ASP A 460 9.69 12.41 -10.55
CA ASP A 460 10.21 11.74 -9.36
C ASP A 460 10.44 12.78 -8.25
N ALA A 461 9.89 12.53 -7.07
CA ALA A 461 10.13 13.33 -5.87
C ALA A 461 11.44 12.96 -5.18
N ILE A 462 11.82 11.69 -5.29
CA ILE A 462 13.06 11.15 -4.72
C ILE A 462 13.75 10.36 -5.84
N THR A 463 14.96 10.75 -6.19
CA THR A 463 15.80 9.99 -7.14
C THR A 463 17.12 9.63 -6.51
N LEU A 464 17.40 8.33 -6.38
CA LEU A 464 18.65 7.83 -5.80
C LEU A 464 19.51 7.16 -6.86
N GLY A 465 20.76 7.59 -7.00
CA GLY A 465 21.74 7.01 -7.92
C GLY A 465 22.48 5.82 -7.31
N GLY A 466 23.19 5.06 -8.14
CA GLY A 466 23.98 3.91 -7.69
C GLY A 466 25.00 4.27 -6.60
N GLY A 467 25.15 3.40 -5.61
CA GLY A 467 26.07 3.56 -4.47
C GLY A 467 25.73 4.69 -3.49
N SER A 468 24.71 5.50 -3.75
CA SER A 468 24.35 6.63 -2.88
C SER A 468 23.77 6.18 -1.54
N LYS A 469 23.94 7.00 -0.50
CA LYS A 469 23.37 6.78 0.83
C LYS A 469 22.43 7.92 1.16
N THR A 470 21.17 7.62 1.43
CA THR A 470 20.15 8.59 1.82
C THR A 470 19.52 8.13 3.13
N ILE A 471 19.63 8.94 4.19
CA ILE A 471 19.14 8.61 5.52
C ILE A 471 18.20 9.71 5.99
N LEU A 472 16.95 9.38 6.28
CA LEU A 472 15.98 10.29 6.88
C LEU A 472 15.72 9.87 8.32
N ALA A 473 15.95 10.78 9.27
CA ALA A 473 15.67 10.56 10.67
C ALA A 473 14.16 10.54 10.96
N ASP A 474 13.76 9.84 12.02
CA ASP A 474 12.37 9.53 12.32
C ASP A 474 11.47 10.77 12.51
N ALA A 475 10.19 10.57 12.23
CA ALA A 475 9.12 11.55 12.30
C ALA A 475 7.97 11.08 13.21
N THR A 476 8.24 10.18 14.16
CA THR A 476 7.23 9.49 14.98
C THR A 476 6.50 10.35 16.02
N SER A 477 7.07 11.48 16.45
CA SER A 477 6.48 12.29 17.53
C SER A 477 5.43 13.30 17.08
N SER A 478 5.68 14.04 16.00
CA SER A 478 4.82 15.12 15.51
C SER A 478 4.97 15.43 14.02
N GLY A 479 5.81 14.65 13.33
CA GLY A 479 6.17 14.88 11.94
C GLY A 479 5.25 14.21 10.94
N VAL A 480 5.35 14.64 9.68
CA VAL A 480 4.72 13.95 8.54
C VAL A 480 5.77 13.40 7.58
N PHE A 481 5.41 12.36 6.83
CA PHE A 481 6.13 11.96 5.62
C PHE A 481 5.15 11.97 4.45
N GLN A 482 5.22 13.05 3.65
CA GLN A 482 4.34 13.29 2.51
C GLN A 482 5.17 13.45 1.25
N VAL A 483 4.85 12.64 0.24
CA VAL A 483 5.50 12.65 -1.06
C VAL A 483 4.45 12.84 -2.14
N VAL A 484 4.69 13.78 -3.05
CA VAL A 484 3.93 13.98 -4.30
C VAL A 484 4.90 13.75 -5.45
N GLY A 485 4.62 12.79 -6.32
CA GLY A 485 5.58 12.26 -7.29
C GLY A 485 6.14 10.89 -6.89
N ASN A 486 6.93 10.30 -7.78
CA ASN A 486 7.44 8.95 -7.53
C ASN A 486 8.61 8.94 -6.53
N VAL A 487 8.66 7.89 -5.73
CA VAL A 487 9.86 7.49 -4.98
C VAL A 487 10.65 6.52 -5.84
N ASN A 488 11.75 6.99 -6.43
CA ASN A 488 12.69 6.20 -7.21
C ASN A 488 13.93 5.90 -6.34
N GLY A 489 13.77 4.87 -5.52
CA GLY A 489 14.64 4.52 -4.40
C GLY A 489 15.95 3.84 -4.75
N GLY A 490 16.50 3.98 -5.97
CA GLY A 490 17.91 3.59 -6.19
C GLY A 490 18.32 3.13 -7.58
N GLY A 491 19.56 3.43 -7.95
CA GLY A 491 20.39 2.53 -8.77
C GLY A 491 21.06 1.47 -7.89
N GLY A 492 21.65 0.43 -8.51
CA GLY A 492 22.31 -0.66 -7.80
C GLY A 492 23.31 -0.18 -6.73
N GLY A 493 23.34 -0.85 -5.57
CA GLY A 493 24.28 -0.55 -4.48
C GLY A 493 23.92 0.65 -3.59
N SER A 494 22.82 1.35 -3.85
CA SER A 494 22.37 2.46 -2.99
C SER A 494 21.77 1.97 -1.66
N CYS A 495 21.75 2.83 -0.65
CA CYS A 495 21.10 2.64 0.64
C CYS A 495 20.12 3.77 0.91
N PHE A 496 18.86 3.44 1.14
CA PHE A 496 17.81 4.38 1.47
C PHE A 496 17.14 4.00 2.78
N VAL A 497 17.28 4.85 3.81
CA VAL A 497 16.58 4.71 5.08
C VAL A 497 15.40 5.68 5.09
N VAL A 498 14.19 5.12 5.03
CA VAL A 498 12.92 5.83 5.11
C VAL A 498 12.58 6.02 6.60
N PRO A 499 12.14 7.21 7.05
CA PRO A 499 11.98 7.49 8.47
C PRO A 499 10.81 6.69 9.04
N ALA A 500 10.84 6.32 10.32
CA ALA A 500 9.64 5.81 10.98
C ALA A 500 8.63 6.95 11.19
N THR A 501 7.35 6.69 10.89
CA THR A 501 6.23 7.61 11.15
C THR A 501 4.92 6.83 11.13
N ALA A 502 3.87 7.37 11.74
CA ALA A 502 2.57 6.71 11.75
C ALA A 502 2.02 6.49 10.33
N GLN A 503 2.30 7.43 9.40
CA GLN A 503 1.74 7.43 8.05
C GLN A 503 2.78 7.93 7.05
N HIS A 504 3.07 7.09 6.05
CA HIS A 504 3.84 7.46 4.86
C HIS A 504 2.87 7.65 3.71
N ASP A 505 2.57 8.90 3.39
CA ASP A 505 1.61 9.25 2.34
C ASP A 505 2.38 9.54 1.04
N ILE A 506 2.17 8.73 0.01
CA ILE A 506 2.87 8.82 -1.27
C ILE A 506 1.84 8.92 -2.40
N GLU A 507 1.63 10.12 -2.92
CA GLU A 507 0.88 10.36 -4.16
C GLU A 507 1.83 10.10 -5.34
N GLY A 508 1.89 8.85 -5.78
CA GLY A 508 2.84 8.41 -6.80
C GLY A 508 3.20 6.94 -6.65
N ASN A 509 4.28 6.54 -7.31
CA ASN A 509 4.75 5.15 -7.30
C ASN A 509 5.96 4.98 -6.37
N PHE A 510 6.10 3.80 -5.77
CA PHE A 510 7.30 3.41 -5.05
C PHE A 510 8.09 2.39 -5.86
N ILE A 511 9.27 2.79 -6.31
CA ILE A 511 10.13 2.02 -7.21
C ILE A 511 11.48 1.82 -6.50
N GLY A 512 11.70 0.65 -5.93
CA GLY A 512 12.91 0.34 -5.19
C GLY A 512 13.87 -0.51 -6.00
N SER A 513 15.14 -0.12 -6.11
CA SER A 513 16.14 -0.84 -6.92
C SER A 513 17.52 -0.97 -6.23
N GLY A 514 17.72 -0.35 -5.05
CA GLY A 514 18.87 -0.56 -4.16
C GLY A 514 18.48 -1.24 -2.83
N ALA A 515 19.25 -1.03 -1.76
CA ALA A 515 18.87 -1.44 -0.41
C ALA A 515 17.96 -0.40 0.25
N ILE A 516 16.81 -0.81 0.74
CA ILE A 516 15.81 0.07 1.35
C ILE A 516 15.47 -0.42 2.76
N LEU A 517 15.67 0.42 3.76
CA LEU A 517 15.19 0.20 5.12
C LEU A 517 13.94 1.05 5.35
N LEU A 518 12.80 0.39 5.47
CA LEU A 518 11.52 1.02 5.78
C LEU A 518 11.38 1.20 7.29
N GLY A 519 11.22 2.45 7.74
CA GLY A 519 10.79 2.75 9.10
C GLY A 519 9.36 2.24 9.36
N ALA A 520 9.07 1.90 10.61
CA ALA A 520 7.73 1.43 11.01
C ALA A 520 6.65 2.46 10.63
N GLY A 521 5.48 1.96 10.20
CA GLY A 521 4.38 2.81 9.73
C GLY A 521 3.47 2.18 8.69
N ILE A 522 2.42 2.93 8.32
CA ILE A 522 1.51 2.57 7.25
C ILE A 522 1.90 3.35 5.99
N TYR A 523 2.31 2.62 4.95
CA TYR A 523 2.68 3.18 3.65
C TYR A 523 1.48 3.17 2.73
N THR A 524 0.86 4.35 2.56
CA THR A 524 -0.24 4.53 1.62
C THR A 524 0.29 5.09 0.32
N VAL A 525 0.32 4.25 -0.72
CA VAL A 525 0.86 4.56 -2.04
C VAL A 525 -0.31 4.66 -3.03
N ASP A 526 -0.59 5.85 -3.53
CA ASP A 526 -1.57 6.09 -4.59
C ASP A 526 -1.01 5.73 -5.98
N GLY A 527 -0.57 4.49 -6.12
CA GLY A 527 0.11 3.97 -7.31
C GLY A 527 0.45 2.51 -7.15
N TYR A 528 1.65 2.12 -7.62
CA TYR A 528 2.20 0.78 -7.45
C TYR A 528 3.47 0.76 -6.59
N PHE A 529 3.80 -0.42 -6.10
CA PHE A 529 5.02 -0.72 -5.34
C PHE A 529 5.81 -1.80 -6.08
N ALA A 530 6.92 -1.43 -6.72
CA ALA A 530 7.75 -2.34 -7.50
C ALA A 530 9.20 -2.35 -6.99
N LEU A 531 9.76 -3.54 -6.88
CA LEU A 531 11.13 -3.78 -6.42
C LEU A 531 11.95 -4.43 -7.52
N GLY A 532 13.15 -3.92 -7.79
CA GLY A 532 14.11 -4.45 -8.77
C GLY A 532 13.76 -4.20 -10.25
N GLY A 533 12.69 -3.43 -10.55
CA GLY A 533 12.19 -3.24 -11.93
C GLY A 533 13.17 -2.57 -12.90
N SER A 534 14.17 -1.84 -12.39
CA SER A 534 15.20 -1.12 -13.14
C SER A 534 16.62 -1.67 -12.93
N GLY A 535 16.73 -2.93 -12.50
CA GLY A 535 17.98 -3.56 -12.07
C GLY A 535 18.25 -3.34 -10.58
N GLY A 536 18.93 -4.27 -9.91
CA GLY A 536 19.14 -4.20 -8.47
C GLY A 536 19.69 -5.48 -7.85
N GLY A 537 19.85 -5.45 -6.53
CA GLY A 537 20.37 -6.53 -5.68
C GLY A 537 20.46 -6.05 -4.24
N SER A 538 20.92 -6.91 -3.33
CA SER A 538 21.14 -6.48 -1.94
C SER A 538 22.33 -5.53 -1.82
N ALA A 539 22.23 -4.52 -0.97
CA ALA A 539 23.34 -3.63 -0.62
C ALA A 539 23.39 -3.40 0.89
N SER A 540 24.52 -2.88 1.38
CA SER A 540 24.67 -2.58 2.81
C SER A 540 23.87 -1.33 3.17
N CYS A 541 22.92 -1.48 4.09
CA CYS A 541 22.11 -0.39 4.61
C CYS A 541 21.72 -0.68 6.07
N GLY A 542 21.82 0.32 6.95
CA GLY A 542 21.53 0.14 8.38
C GLY A 542 22.39 -0.94 9.07
N GLY A 543 23.61 -1.19 8.58
CA GLY A 543 24.51 -2.22 9.13
C GLY A 543 24.22 -3.65 8.67
N SER A 544 23.25 -3.86 7.78
CA SER A 544 22.91 -5.18 7.23
C SER A 544 22.92 -5.16 5.70
N THR A 545 23.15 -6.31 5.07
CA THR A 545 22.98 -6.45 3.62
C THR A 545 21.54 -6.84 3.35
N ILE A 546 20.76 -5.89 2.82
CA ILE A 546 19.33 -6.05 2.56
C ILE A 546 19.02 -5.62 1.13
N SER A 547 17.93 -6.11 0.56
CA SER A 547 17.34 -5.46 -0.62
C SER A 547 16.19 -4.56 -0.16
N ILE A 548 15.29 -5.11 0.64
CA ILE A 548 14.35 -4.31 1.42
C ILE A 548 14.11 -4.95 2.78
N SER A 549 14.03 -4.13 3.82
CA SER A 549 13.69 -4.58 5.17
C SER A 549 12.74 -3.59 5.82
N GLY A 550 11.68 -4.09 6.46
CA GLY A 550 10.71 -3.30 7.21
C GLY A 550 10.10 -4.12 8.34
N THR A 551 10.07 -3.54 9.53
CA THR A 551 9.41 -4.10 10.72
C THR A 551 8.28 -3.19 11.15
N ASP A 552 7.14 -3.76 11.52
CA ASP A 552 5.89 -3.05 11.81
C ASP A 552 5.44 -2.15 10.64
N VAL A 553 5.47 -2.73 9.43
CA VAL A 553 5.12 -2.04 8.18
C VAL A 553 3.85 -2.64 7.57
N THR A 554 2.89 -1.78 7.21
CA THR A 554 1.74 -2.13 6.37
C THR A 554 1.82 -1.35 5.07
N LEU A 555 1.78 -2.03 3.92
CA LEU A 555 1.65 -1.39 2.60
C LEU A 555 0.19 -1.34 2.17
N VAL A 556 -0.27 -0.20 1.65
CA VAL A 556 -1.62 0.02 1.14
C VAL A 556 -1.50 0.61 -0.26
N LEU A 557 -1.99 -0.09 -1.27
CA LEU A 557 -1.75 0.25 -2.68
C LEU A 557 -3.06 0.52 -3.41
N SER A 558 -3.18 1.70 -4.04
CA SER A 558 -4.39 2.04 -4.79
C SER A 558 -4.49 1.32 -6.14
N GLY A 559 -3.35 1.04 -6.78
CA GLY A 559 -3.31 0.54 -8.15
C GLY A 559 -3.79 1.55 -9.19
N LYS A 560 -3.79 2.86 -8.86
CA LYS A 560 -4.05 3.96 -9.81
C LYS A 560 -3.13 3.88 -11.02
N ALA A 561 -1.89 3.45 -10.80
CA ALA A 561 -0.94 3.09 -11.84
C ALA A 561 -0.46 1.64 -11.64
N LYS A 562 0.15 1.09 -12.70
CA LYS A 562 0.75 -0.25 -12.71
C LYS A 562 2.20 -0.09 -13.16
N SER A 563 3.08 -0.96 -12.69
CA SER A 563 4.45 -0.99 -13.19
C SER A 563 4.44 -1.29 -14.69
N SER A 564 5.31 -0.61 -15.44
CA SER A 564 5.53 -0.83 -16.88
C SER A 564 6.89 -1.49 -17.16
N SER A 565 7.62 -1.91 -16.13
CA SER A 565 9.02 -2.32 -16.23
C SER A 565 9.20 -3.84 -16.15
N GLY A 566 9.84 -4.43 -17.16
CA GLY A 566 10.35 -5.81 -17.13
C GLY A 566 9.32 -6.84 -16.65
N SER A 567 9.74 -7.73 -15.74
CA SER A 567 8.87 -8.76 -15.14
C SER A 567 7.79 -8.22 -14.19
N CYS A 568 7.84 -6.93 -13.87
CA CYS A 568 6.81 -6.23 -13.10
C CYS A 568 5.69 -5.63 -13.95
N ASN A 569 5.81 -5.67 -15.28
CA ASN A 569 4.84 -5.05 -16.18
C ASN A 569 3.41 -5.55 -15.90
N GLY A 570 2.50 -4.62 -15.64
CA GLY A 570 1.07 -4.88 -15.39
C GLY A 570 0.68 -5.14 -13.94
N TYR A 571 1.63 -5.16 -12.99
CA TYR A 571 1.36 -5.45 -11.57
C TYR A 571 1.39 -4.19 -10.70
N VAL A 572 0.63 -4.24 -9.60
CA VAL A 572 0.56 -3.18 -8.59
C VAL A 572 1.53 -3.44 -7.45
N PHE A 573 1.78 -4.70 -7.13
CA PHE A 573 2.91 -5.10 -6.29
C PHE A 573 3.83 -6.00 -7.10
N CYS A 574 5.13 -5.71 -7.11
CA CYS A 574 6.08 -6.56 -7.80
C CYS A 574 7.41 -6.69 -7.07
N VAL A 575 7.92 -7.91 -7.08
CA VAL A 575 9.33 -8.22 -6.89
C VAL A 575 9.89 -8.71 -8.23
N ALA A 576 10.76 -7.93 -8.85
CA ALA A 576 11.38 -8.24 -10.12
C ALA A 576 12.42 -9.36 -9.99
N ALA A 577 12.91 -9.80 -11.15
CA ALA A 577 13.84 -10.91 -11.20
C ALA A 577 15.20 -10.56 -10.56
N GLY A 578 15.77 -11.50 -9.80
CA GLY A 578 17.07 -11.33 -9.13
C GLY A 578 17.07 -10.49 -7.85
N TYR A 579 15.91 -9.98 -7.42
CA TYR A 579 15.79 -9.18 -6.20
C TYR A 579 15.42 -10.06 -4.99
N SER A 580 16.41 -10.43 -4.18
CA SER A 580 16.30 -11.38 -3.04
C SER A 580 16.32 -10.68 -1.68
N ASN A 581 16.18 -11.41 -0.56
CA ASN A 581 16.30 -10.87 0.81
C ASN A 581 15.34 -9.71 1.13
N ILE A 582 14.08 -9.86 0.72
CA ILE A 582 12.97 -8.97 1.08
C ILE A 582 12.45 -9.40 2.44
N VAL A 583 12.45 -8.51 3.44
CA VAL A 583 11.87 -8.80 4.75
C VAL A 583 10.83 -7.74 5.08
N LEU A 584 9.56 -8.13 5.14
CA LEU A 584 8.46 -7.25 5.53
C LEU A 584 7.67 -7.91 6.65
N THR A 585 7.66 -7.31 7.83
CA THR A 585 6.87 -7.78 8.97
C THR A 585 5.78 -6.78 9.30
N ALA A 586 4.53 -7.22 9.23
CA ALA A 586 3.37 -6.45 9.64
C ALA A 586 3.39 -6.13 11.14
N PRO A 587 2.72 -5.03 11.55
CA PRO A 587 2.52 -4.72 12.97
C PRO A 587 1.90 -5.89 13.73
N GLN A 588 2.37 -6.17 14.95
CA GLN A 588 1.74 -7.20 15.81
C GLN A 588 0.53 -6.66 16.59
N THR A 589 0.47 -5.35 16.76
CA THR A 589 -0.60 -4.62 17.47
C THR A 589 -1.00 -3.37 16.69
N GLY A 590 -2.05 -2.67 17.14
CA GLY A 590 -2.53 -1.45 16.48
C GLY A 590 -3.56 -1.70 15.38
N ALA A 591 -3.93 -0.64 14.67
CA ALA A 591 -5.05 -0.65 13.73
C ALA A 591 -4.85 -1.63 12.57
N THR A 592 -3.63 -1.72 12.03
CA THR A 592 -3.30 -2.62 10.91
C THR A 592 -2.57 -3.89 11.37
N ALA A 593 -2.80 -4.32 12.61
CA ALA A 593 -2.19 -5.52 13.16
C ALA A 593 -2.37 -6.71 12.20
N LYS A 594 -1.26 -7.40 11.90
CA LYS A 594 -1.16 -8.57 11.03
C LYS A 594 -1.51 -8.29 9.55
N LEU A 595 -1.61 -7.04 9.12
CA LEU A 595 -1.80 -6.68 7.70
C LEU A 595 -0.45 -6.22 7.12
N ALA A 596 0.15 -7.04 6.25
CA ALA A 596 1.43 -6.71 5.62
C ALA A 596 1.22 -5.90 4.34
N VAL A 597 0.34 -6.38 3.46
CA VAL A 597 0.06 -5.75 2.17
C VAL A 597 -1.44 -5.79 1.90
N ILE A 598 -2.00 -4.62 1.66
CA ILE A 598 -3.38 -4.39 1.22
C ILE A 598 -3.27 -3.85 -0.21
N GLY A 599 -3.51 -4.73 -1.17
CA GLY A 599 -3.64 -4.35 -2.57
C GLY A 599 -4.96 -3.67 -2.88
N PRO A 600 -5.24 -3.37 -4.16
CA PRO A 600 -6.50 -2.77 -4.56
C PRO A 600 -7.70 -3.63 -4.15
N THR A 601 -8.65 -3.01 -3.46
CA THR A 601 -9.90 -3.65 -3.02
C THR A 601 -11.11 -3.19 -3.84
N SER A 602 -10.89 -2.47 -4.95
CA SER A 602 -11.93 -2.11 -5.90
C SER A 602 -12.07 -3.21 -6.95
N THR A 603 -13.30 -3.58 -7.28
CA THR A 603 -13.60 -4.51 -8.39
C THR A 603 -13.15 -3.96 -9.75
N SER A 604 -12.97 -2.64 -9.88
CA SER A 604 -12.46 -2.00 -11.11
C SER A 604 -10.95 -2.17 -11.33
N VAL A 605 -10.21 -2.60 -10.30
CA VAL A 605 -8.75 -2.77 -10.36
C VAL A 605 -8.41 -4.25 -10.14
N THR A 606 -8.19 -4.96 -11.24
CA THR A 606 -7.89 -6.41 -11.24
C THR A 606 -6.39 -6.72 -11.35
N ALA A 607 -5.55 -5.69 -11.32
CA ALA A 607 -4.10 -5.86 -11.31
C ALA A 607 -3.65 -6.40 -9.94
N GLY A 608 -2.77 -7.39 -9.98
CA GLY A 608 -2.39 -8.16 -8.81
C GLY A 608 -0.96 -7.95 -8.37
N ALA A 609 -0.40 -9.00 -7.77
CA ALA A 609 0.97 -9.07 -7.31
C ALA A 609 1.77 -10.14 -8.05
N THR A 610 3.07 -9.88 -8.25
CA THR A 610 4.00 -10.88 -8.81
C THR A 610 5.31 -10.94 -8.03
N PHE A 611 5.83 -12.15 -7.89
CA PHE A 611 7.19 -12.45 -7.45
C PHE A 611 7.90 -13.15 -8.61
N ALA A 612 8.72 -12.40 -9.33
CA ALA A 612 9.42 -12.87 -10.52
C ALA A 612 10.68 -13.69 -10.18
N GLU A 613 11.27 -14.28 -11.23
CA GLU A 613 12.31 -15.31 -11.15
C GLU A 613 13.55 -14.87 -10.35
N GLY A 614 14.06 -15.71 -9.45
CA GLY A 614 15.29 -15.41 -8.69
C GLY A 614 15.11 -14.55 -7.43
N GLY A 615 13.89 -14.15 -7.09
CA GLY A 615 13.55 -13.57 -5.79
C GLY A 615 13.54 -14.63 -4.67
N SER A 616 14.72 -15.09 -4.24
CA SER A 616 14.84 -16.06 -3.15
C SER A 616 14.84 -15.37 -1.78
N ASN A 617 14.35 -16.09 -0.76
CA ASN A 617 14.35 -15.69 0.65
C ASN A 617 13.50 -14.44 0.96
N ALA A 618 12.41 -14.20 0.21
CA ALA A 618 11.44 -13.20 0.64
C ALA A 618 10.74 -13.71 1.91
N GLN A 619 10.74 -12.90 2.95
CA GLN A 619 10.05 -13.13 4.20
C GLN A 619 8.98 -12.06 4.36
N ILE A 620 7.73 -12.46 4.15
CA ILE A 620 6.58 -11.57 4.38
C ILE A 620 5.77 -12.17 5.50
N SER A 621 5.61 -11.40 6.58
CA SER A 621 4.80 -11.76 7.73
C SER A 621 3.60 -10.82 7.83
N GLY A 622 2.41 -11.37 7.64
CA GLY A 622 1.10 -10.75 7.73
C GLY A 622 0.20 -11.22 6.60
N ALA A 623 -1.00 -10.65 6.54
CA ALA A 623 -1.90 -10.81 5.42
C ALA A 623 -1.38 -10.06 4.19
N PHE A 624 -1.37 -10.76 3.07
CA PHE A 624 -1.06 -10.28 1.72
C PHE A 624 -2.34 -10.41 0.89
N TYR A 625 -3.06 -9.30 0.75
CA TYR A 625 -4.47 -9.26 0.36
C TYR A 625 -4.68 -8.53 -0.97
N PHE A 626 -5.07 -9.27 -2.02
CA PHE A 626 -5.41 -8.79 -3.35
C PHE A 626 -6.74 -9.41 -3.80
N PRO A 627 -7.89 -9.03 -3.22
CA PRO A 627 -9.14 -9.77 -3.38
C PRO A 627 -9.61 -9.93 -4.84
N TYR A 628 -9.28 -8.96 -5.69
CA TYR A 628 -9.64 -8.95 -7.12
C TYR A 628 -8.43 -9.15 -8.05
N GLY A 629 -7.21 -9.17 -7.52
CA GLY A 629 -5.96 -9.32 -8.28
C GLY A 629 -5.32 -10.70 -8.12
N PRO A 630 -4.65 -11.24 -9.16
CA PRO A 630 -3.92 -12.49 -9.04
C PRO A 630 -2.67 -12.34 -8.17
N ILE A 631 -2.25 -13.40 -7.49
CA ILE A 631 -0.92 -13.49 -6.86
C ILE A 631 -0.12 -14.55 -7.61
N ILE A 632 1.01 -14.14 -8.19
CA ILE A 632 1.82 -14.99 -9.05
C ILE A 632 3.24 -15.09 -8.48
N MET A 633 3.78 -16.31 -8.45
CA MET A 633 5.15 -16.61 -8.04
C MET A 633 5.82 -17.47 -9.12
N ASN A 634 6.96 -17.02 -9.65
CA ASN A 634 7.66 -17.68 -10.75
C ASN A 634 9.15 -17.89 -10.45
N GLY A 635 9.78 -18.84 -11.16
CA GLY A 635 11.23 -19.01 -11.34
C GLY A 635 12.06 -19.07 -10.06
N GLY A 636 11.77 -20.02 -9.17
CA GLY A 636 12.57 -20.29 -7.98
C GLY A 636 12.43 -19.26 -6.87
N SER A 637 11.49 -18.31 -6.99
CA SER A 637 11.16 -17.40 -5.90
C SER A 637 10.67 -18.16 -4.67
N SER A 638 11.01 -17.65 -3.49
CA SER A 638 10.47 -18.16 -2.23
C SER A 638 9.90 -17.04 -1.38
N VAL A 639 8.64 -17.20 -0.97
CA VAL A 639 7.99 -16.31 0.00
C VAL A 639 7.63 -17.17 1.21
N LEU A 640 8.28 -16.89 2.32
CA LEU A 640 8.22 -17.69 3.53
C LEU A 640 7.68 -16.83 4.69
N GLY A 641 6.88 -17.44 5.56
CA GLY A 641 6.84 -17.02 6.97
C GLY A 641 8.16 -17.37 7.68
N SER A 642 8.24 -17.17 8.99
CA SER A 642 9.38 -17.69 9.75
C SER A 642 9.16 -19.16 10.12
N ALA A 643 10.09 -20.03 9.71
CA ALA A 643 10.09 -21.44 10.12
C ALA A 643 10.38 -21.65 11.61
N THR A 644 10.90 -20.62 12.30
CA THR A 644 11.34 -20.67 13.69
C THR A 644 10.57 -19.74 14.62
N ASP A 645 9.75 -18.83 14.07
CA ASP A 645 9.02 -17.81 14.84
C ASP A 645 7.53 -17.85 14.47
N ALA A 646 6.73 -18.48 15.35
CA ALA A 646 5.30 -18.64 15.16
C ALA A 646 4.51 -17.31 15.13
N THR A 647 5.14 -16.18 15.51
CA THR A 647 4.54 -14.83 15.40
C THR A 647 4.68 -14.23 14.00
N LYS A 648 5.62 -14.75 13.20
CA LYS A 648 5.94 -14.25 11.85
C LYS A 648 5.36 -15.14 10.79
N CYS A 649 4.23 -14.73 10.23
CA CYS A 649 3.45 -15.61 9.40
C CYS A 649 2.78 -14.94 8.20
N LEU A 650 2.86 -15.60 7.04
CA LEU A 650 2.19 -15.23 5.80
C LEU A 650 0.76 -15.80 5.68
N GLN A 651 -0.22 -14.94 5.36
CA GLN A 651 -1.54 -15.33 4.84
C GLN A 651 -1.71 -14.71 3.44
N MET A 652 -1.96 -15.51 2.40
CA MET A 652 -2.18 -14.98 1.04
C MET A 652 -3.63 -15.14 0.61
N ILE A 653 -4.23 -14.05 0.15
CA ILE A 653 -5.61 -14.01 -0.34
C ILE A 653 -5.60 -13.26 -1.67
N GLY A 654 -5.90 -13.96 -2.76
CA GLY A 654 -5.90 -13.41 -4.11
C GLY A 654 -7.14 -13.85 -4.89
N SER A 655 -7.43 -13.23 -6.03
CA SER A 655 -8.48 -13.75 -6.94
C SER A 655 -8.10 -15.13 -7.46
N ARG A 656 -6.82 -15.31 -7.81
CA ARG A 656 -6.18 -16.61 -8.06
C ARG A 656 -4.74 -16.63 -7.55
N ILE A 657 -4.22 -17.83 -7.30
CA ILE A 657 -2.82 -18.04 -6.88
C ILE A 657 -2.13 -18.99 -7.86
N THR A 658 -0.98 -18.58 -8.39
CA THR A 658 -0.20 -19.37 -9.35
C THR A 658 1.26 -19.45 -8.92
N LEU A 659 1.78 -20.67 -8.82
CA LEU A 659 3.19 -20.97 -8.53
C LEU A 659 3.80 -21.72 -9.71
N SER A 660 4.93 -21.26 -10.25
CA SER A 660 5.62 -21.93 -11.37
C SER A 660 7.14 -21.96 -11.23
N GLY A 661 7.81 -22.96 -11.82
CA GLY A 661 9.27 -22.95 -12.01
C GLY A 661 10.10 -23.05 -10.73
N GLY A 662 9.83 -24.04 -9.86
CA GLY A 662 10.65 -24.37 -8.69
C GLY A 662 10.42 -23.50 -7.47
N THR A 663 9.40 -22.65 -7.48
CA THR A 663 9.06 -21.75 -6.36
C THR A 663 8.61 -22.51 -5.11
N ALA A 664 8.86 -21.89 -3.96
CA ALA A 664 8.42 -22.37 -2.66
C ALA A 664 7.61 -21.30 -1.92
N ALA A 665 6.40 -21.64 -1.48
CA ALA A 665 5.62 -20.81 -0.56
C ALA A 665 5.49 -21.52 0.78
N ALA A 666 5.86 -20.84 1.88
CA ALA A 666 5.62 -21.34 3.23
C ALA A 666 4.67 -20.40 3.98
N SER A 667 3.61 -20.98 4.54
CA SER A 667 2.53 -20.26 5.20
C SER A 667 2.19 -20.95 6.52
N GLU A 668 2.24 -20.24 7.64
CA GLU A 668 2.19 -20.85 8.98
C GLU A 668 1.03 -20.35 9.86
N CYS A 669 0.00 -19.71 9.28
CA CYS A 669 -0.83 -18.75 10.04
C CYS A 669 -2.05 -19.33 10.67
N ILE A 670 -2.25 -18.90 11.92
CA ILE A 670 -3.54 -18.73 12.57
C ILE A 670 -4.01 -17.29 12.32
N ALA A 671 -4.92 -17.15 11.34
CA ALA A 671 -5.51 -15.95 10.75
C ALA A 671 -5.39 -14.62 11.54
N ALA A 672 -5.25 -13.52 10.78
CA ALA A 672 -5.76 -12.21 11.15
C ALA A 672 -7.27 -12.34 11.34
N THR A 673 -7.67 -12.89 12.50
CA THR A 673 -9.06 -12.96 12.91
C THR A 673 -9.53 -11.54 13.11
N SER A 674 -10.70 -11.23 12.56
CA SER A 674 -11.44 -10.03 12.93
C SER A 674 -11.36 -9.89 14.45
N ALA A 675 -10.80 -8.79 14.92
CA ALA A 675 -11.01 -8.31 16.27
C ALA A 675 -12.48 -7.85 16.37
N SER A 676 -13.38 -8.81 16.24
CA SER A 676 -14.76 -8.76 16.65
C SER A 676 -15.16 -10.22 16.82
N THR A 677 -15.82 -10.50 17.93
CA THR A 677 -16.54 -11.73 18.26
C THR A 677 -17.60 -12.03 17.20
N ALA A 678 -17.19 -12.39 15.99
CA ALA A 678 -18.06 -12.81 14.92
C ALA A 678 -18.57 -14.21 15.24
N SER A 679 -19.86 -14.27 15.58
CA SER A 679 -20.63 -15.47 15.84
C SER A 679 -20.40 -16.54 14.76
N LYS A 680 -19.84 -17.68 15.18
CA LYS A 680 -19.51 -18.82 14.31
C LYS A 680 -20.78 -19.58 13.92
N VAL A 681 -21.40 -19.22 12.80
CA VAL A 681 -22.55 -19.93 12.22
C VAL A 681 -22.22 -20.38 10.80
N SER A 682 -22.57 -21.61 10.43
CA SER A 682 -22.39 -22.13 9.07
C SER A 682 -23.62 -22.89 8.62
N LEU A 683 -24.08 -22.63 7.39
CA LEU A 683 -25.08 -23.51 6.75
C LEU A 683 -24.51 -24.92 6.56
N VAL A 684 -25.34 -25.91 6.81
CA VAL A 684 -25.13 -27.32 6.51
C VAL A 684 -25.97 -27.60 5.27
N GLN A 685 -25.30 -27.52 4.12
CA GLN A 685 -25.88 -27.88 2.83
C GLN A 685 -25.60 -29.34 2.52
#